data_AF-A0A367R807-F1
#
_entry.id   AF-A0A367R807-F1
#
_cell.length_a   1.000
_cell.length_b   1.000
_cell.length_c   1.000
_cell.angle_alpha   90.00
_cell.angle_beta   90.00
_cell.angle_gamma   90.00
#
_symmetry.space_group_name_H-M   'P 1'
#
loop_
_entity.id
_entity.type
_entity.pdbx_description
1 polymer ?
#
loop_
_entity_poly.entity_id
_entity_poly.type
_entity_poly.pdbx_seq_one_letter_code
_entity_poly.pdbx_strand_id
1 'polypeptide(L)'
;MRNVLIKAENQGEFEAKGYSTMPMLSSQEVNLVLAELQLMKPDDNFNPESSSEQSSYHLTDFDGNIDYKIKAKKLISSILEPHLKKIFDNYKIITTNFIIKPPGKGKFPVHQDWTFVLDTKNYTSLTLWCPLIDTNEENGTLKVVEGSHKIVLDIVTSTVDFYCKKIENAIVEKYGKPICLKAGECLLFDHSLLHFSDDNHSTQPRYVMQAILVPSEIEPVFYYFDVNKPEEGFEVFQTEPDFFIFQDFLKRPSNLKSLGFIKNQNKLLTEEEFIEKMKNRLHSEEAGSSSLISVKPKRFLSVFNLLRGNDWWFYKIPPLLAIAYAEILIQDTPPQQSIITLLALLVSIFFVSAYGHVVNDIFDIEVDSQAGKHNRMAPLSRGQRILLSLGLAIAGAVPWLFIGLNLTSVILLASIYTLLTIYPAPPLRLKERYLWGAVADAATVHAIPTLLVATVFSSLMATPQSGSYSLAIVATAWAFGVGVRGILLHQIWDRENDLKSGVKTLATKFGVASLRFWINYIVFPLEAILSGVLVLLISQSAPLLFVPFTVYLLLLFFSTEYDEFDPSPSIKKSVGKNILLHDFYEVWLPFSLLTLLSFRQPLFLILLGLHIILFYSAIKQRLLVLARSLGLRLKKIINLNPSMQENLEKNKDKVQKNQNKNKPFLELPSSKSEISILKAIDFLEENQLDDGEFPAEFDQKYENPENREDWNFDSTPFVTSLILYSLYFLRSERKVQEIQDKGINFLLNEMKVGGLWKYWSAKNEKHTTIPPDLDDICCISYILKMNNIPVPNNIGIILDNRNHEGVFYTWVLPRSMKSVALHLMKFGKAISHSDEIWKLTDRDDICSVVNANVLLYLGENRKTRKTTEYLSDIVLRDSEEEHLSFYDHKLSLYYMLSRAYFNGVTSLGVVKIPIVTKILNLQQTDGSFGDELLTALATCALLNFNHVVPSLEKAVTFLLDTQQVDGSWQRIPMYGGQLDQRLFGSAALTTGFCVEALARYRLLDIPGYRQQEEVKIQEVQAQLKVDSELQLQQTKQELTQSQSELYATQTELSQSQSELQTLQEKLTQSQSELQTSQTELIELKSYLQQTQGEEGIMSYYRSHIASNPDDIQLYHQALTIKPDDAEIHLQLGDALVRQNRFCDAIATYQTALQFHPNNFEIHLELAKALEKDKKWDEAIASYQRAIELNPDYSWLHKHLGDILADRGQLSGASSSYRRALQLQPRIF
;
A
#
# COMPACT_ATOMS: atom_id res chain seq x y z
N MET A 1 -24.77 -11.36 1.70
CA MET A 1 -24.44 -12.80 1.79
C MET A 1 -22.94 -12.87 1.99
N ARG A 2 -22.49 -13.62 3.00
CA ARG A 2 -21.07 -13.77 3.30
C ARG A 2 -20.53 -14.84 2.33
N ASN A 3 -19.89 -14.43 1.23
CA ASN A 3 -19.28 -15.41 0.32
C ASN A 3 -18.07 -16.01 1.01
N VAL A 4 -18.19 -17.27 1.43
CA VAL A 4 -17.18 -17.99 2.22
C VAL A 4 -16.39 -18.96 1.33
N LEU A 5 -17.08 -19.67 0.42
CA LEU A 5 -16.51 -20.72 -0.42
C LEU A 5 -16.37 -20.29 -1.88
N ILE A 6 -15.26 -20.71 -2.53
CA ILE A 6 -14.99 -20.42 -3.95
C ILE A 6 -16.00 -21.09 -4.89
N LYS A 7 -16.46 -22.31 -4.56
CA LYS A 7 -17.42 -23.06 -5.39
C LYS A 7 -18.86 -22.70 -5.02
N ALA A 8 -19.61 -22.20 -6.00
CA ALA A 8 -20.99 -21.73 -5.83
C ALA A 8 -21.96 -22.80 -5.28
N GLU A 9 -21.78 -24.07 -5.67
CA GLU A 9 -22.64 -25.18 -5.21
C GLU A 9 -22.52 -25.39 -3.69
N ASN A 10 -21.30 -25.38 -3.15
CA ASN A 10 -21.06 -25.54 -1.71
C ASN A 10 -21.42 -24.27 -0.93
N GLN A 11 -21.30 -23.08 -1.55
CA GLN A 11 -21.68 -21.81 -0.94
C GLN A 11 -23.18 -21.73 -0.66
N GLY A 12 -24.03 -22.15 -1.61
CA GLY A 12 -25.49 -22.14 -1.41
C GLY A 12 -25.93 -23.08 -0.29
N GLU A 13 -25.32 -24.26 -0.20
CA GLU A 13 -25.56 -25.21 0.89
C GLU A 13 -25.11 -24.65 2.25
N PHE A 14 -23.91 -24.07 2.30
CA PHE A 14 -23.36 -23.45 3.50
C PHE A 14 -24.22 -22.29 3.99
N GLU A 15 -24.73 -21.43 3.09
CA GLU A 15 -25.65 -20.35 3.46
C GLU A 15 -26.99 -20.86 3.99
N ALA A 16 -27.51 -21.95 3.42
CA ALA A 16 -28.77 -22.54 3.84
C ALA A 16 -28.65 -23.24 5.20
N LYS A 17 -27.62 -24.08 5.38
CA LYS A 17 -27.47 -25.00 6.52
C LYS A 17 -26.53 -24.48 7.62
N GLY A 18 -25.62 -23.57 7.29
CA GLY A 18 -24.57 -23.07 8.17
C GLY A 18 -23.30 -23.94 8.20
N TYR A 19 -23.27 -25.02 7.40
CA TYR A 19 -22.13 -25.90 7.23
C TYR A 19 -22.08 -26.53 5.83
N SER A 20 -20.93 -27.08 5.47
CA SER A 20 -20.74 -27.92 4.28
C SER A 20 -19.75 -29.05 4.58
N THR A 21 -19.97 -30.21 3.98
CA THR A 21 -19.09 -31.39 4.11
C THR A 21 -18.31 -31.59 2.82
N MET A 22 -17.02 -31.91 2.93
CA MET A 22 -16.17 -32.12 1.74
C MET A 22 -14.97 -33.03 2.03
N PRO A 23 -14.45 -33.77 1.03
CA PRO A 23 -13.19 -34.49 1.18
C PRO A 23 -12.03 -33.49 1.30
N MET A 24 -11.11 -33.74 2.24
CA MET A 24 -9.98 -32.83 2.52
C MET A 24 -8.63 -33.56 2.44
N LEU A 25 -8.48 -34.64 3.21
CA LEU A 25 -7.22 -35.37 3.31
C LEU A 25 -7.28 -36.71 2.57
N SER A 26 -6.12 -37.10 2.02
CA SER A 26 -5.86 -38.46 1.56
C SER A 26 -5.61 -39.41 2.74
N SER A 27 -5.78 -40.72 2.52
CA SER A 27 -5.47 -41.74 3.53
C SER A 27 -4.00 -41.72 4.00
N GLN A 28 -3.08 -41.26 3.14
CA GLN A 28 -1.66 -41.11 3.50
C GLN A 28 -1.46 -39.96 4.50
N GLU A 29 -2.10 -38.81 4.24
CA GLU A 29 -2.06 -37.66 5.14
C GLU A 29 -2.70 -38.00 6.49
N VAL A 30 -3.83 -38.70 6.50
CA VAL A 30 -4.48 -39.17 7.74
C VAL A 30 -3.53 -40.04 8.57
N ASN A 31 -2.87 -41.02 7.94
CA ASN A 31 -1.93 -41.91 8.63
C ASN A 31 -0.70 -41.15 9.16
N LEU A 32 -0.21 -40.16 8.43
CA LEU A 32 0.90 -39.31 8.87
C LEU A 32 0.52 -38.50 10.11
N VAL A 33 -0.66 -37.86 10.11
CA VAL A 33 -1.14 -37.11 11.27
C VAL A 33 -1.28 -38.02 12.49
N LEU A 34 -1.83 -39.22 12.32
CA LEU A 34 -1.98 -40.19 13.42
C LEU A 34 -0.63 -40.65 13.96
N ALA A 35 0.36 -40.92 13.09
CA ALA A 35 1.70 -41.34 13.51
C ALA A 35 2.41 -40.23 14.30
N GLU A 36 2.35 -38.99 13.82
CA GLU A 36 2.94 -37.84 14.51
C GLU A 36 2.22 -37.55 15.84
N LEU A 37 0.89 -37.67 15.89
CA LEU A 37 0.11 -37.50 17.11
C LEU A 37 0.53 -38.51 18.19
N GLN A 38 0.85 -39.75 17.83
CA GLN A 38 1.35 -40.76 18.78
C GLN A 38 2.73 -40.43 19.36
N LEU A 39 3.54 -39.64 18.64
CA LEU A 39 4.85 -39.18 19.11
C LEU A 39 4.74 -37.95 20.03
N MET A 40 3.60 -37.25 19.99
CA MET A 40 3.34 -36.09 20.83
C MET A 40 2.88 -36.52 22.23
N LYS A 41 3.33 -35.80 23.26
CA LYS A 41 2.98 -36.05 24.66
C LYS A 41 2.31 -34.81 25.26
N PRO A 42 0.99 -34.81 25.46
CA PRO A 42 0.29 -33.73 26.19
C PRO A 42 0.64 -33.76 27.69
N ASP A 43 0.54 -32.62 28.38
CA ASP A 43 0.84 -32.52 29.83
C ASP A 43 -0.36 -32.85 30.72
N ASP A 44 -1.55 -33.03 30.15
CA ASP A 44 -2.79 -33.27 30.88
C ASP A 44 -2.96 -34.71 31.41
N ASN A 45 -1.93 -35.56 31.28
CA ASN A 45 -1.97 -36.99 31.62
C ASN A 45 -3.16 -37.74 30.98
N PHE A 46 -3.71 -37.23 29.88
CA PHE A 46 -4.83 -37.84 29.22
C PHE A 46 -4.41 -39.16 28.55
N ASN A 47 -5.16 -40.23 28.83
CA ASN A 47 -4.98 -41.53 28.20
C ASN A 47 -6.09 -41.76 27.17
N PRO A 48 -5.79 -41.79 25.85
CA PRO A 48 -6.77 -42.09 24.81
C PRO A 48 -7.44 -43.47 25.00
N GLU A 49 -6.73 -44.41 25.63
CA GLU A 49 -7.14 -45.81 25.76
C GLU A 49 -7.82 -46.14 27.10
N SER A 50 -7.84 -45.22 28.07
CA SER A 50 -8.46 -45.47 29.37
C SER A 50 -9.28 -44.29 29.87
N SER A 51 -10.46 -44.58 30.40
CA SER A 51 -11.33 -43.61 31.06
C SER A 51 -10.79 -43.21 32.44
N SER A 52 -9.67 -42.50 32.54
CA SER A 52 -9.22 -41.95 33.84
C SER A 52 -10.25 -40.93 34.38
N GLU A 53 -10.26 -40.68 35.69
CA GLU A 53 -11.31 -39.89 36.36
C GLU A 53 -11.22 -38.37 36.11
N GLN A 54 -10.11 -37.85 35.57
CA GLN A 54 -9.81 -36.40 35.61
C GLN A 54 -10.26 -35.57 34.40
N SER A 55 -10.49 -36.14 33.20
CA SER A 55 -11.03 -35.38 32.04
C SER A 55 -11.92 -36.26 31.14
N SER A 56 -12.97 -35.68 30.54
CA SER A 56 -13.91 -36.39 29.66
C SER A 56 -13.41 -36.52 28.20
N TYR A 57 -12.56 -35.61 27.74
CA TYR A 57 -11.91 -35.61 26.42
C TYR A 57 -10.62 -34.76 26.47
N HIS A 58 -9.76 -34.89 25.45
CA HIS A 58 -8.60 -34.02 25.27
C HIS A 58 -8.87 -32.95 24.19
N LEU A 59 -8.44 -31.71 24.45
CA LEU A 59 -8.46 -30.59 23.51
C LEU A 59 -7.16 -29.81 23.63
N THR A 60 -6.41 -29.67 22.53
CA THR A 60 -5.08 -29.02 22.53
C THR A 60 -5.08 -27.62 23.16
N ASP A 61 -6.05 -26.76 22.86
CA ASP A 61 -6.13 -25.39 23.41
C ASP A 61 -6.21 -25.35 24.95
N PHE A 62 -6.72 -26.40 25.61
CA PHE A 62 -6.79 -26.51 27.07
C PHE A 62 -5.57 -27.16 27.72
N ASP A 63 -4.62 -27.65 26.92
CA ASP A 63 -3.41 -28.29 27.45
C ASP A 63 -2.42 -27.26 28.02
N GLY A 64 -1.71 -27.61 29.09
CA GLY A 64 -0.68 -26.74 29.68
C GLY A 64 0.64 -26.74 28.90
N ASN A 65 0.87 -27.74 28.06
CA ASN A 65 2.11 -27.94 27.32
C ASN A 65 2.18 -27.04 26.09
N ILE A 66 2.96 -25.96 26.21
CA ILE A 66 3.18 -25.01 25.12
C ILE A 66 3.89 -25.67 23.93
N ASP A 67 4.87 -26.55 24.16
CA ASP A 67 5.61 -27.22 23.09
C ASP A 67 4.70 -28.16 22.27
N TYR A 68 3.79 -28.87 22.93
CA TYR A 68 2.77 -29.68 22.29
C TYR A 68 1.83 -28.81 21.43
N LYS A 69 1.34 -27.69 21.96
CA LYS A 69 0.49 -26.75 21.20
C LYS A 69 1.20 -26.19 19.96
N ILE A 70 2.47 -25.81 20.08
CA ILE A 70 3.28 -25.32 18.95
C ILE A 70 3.47 -26.43 17.91
N LYS A 71 3.80 -27.66 18.34
CA LYS A 71 3.95 -28.82 17.44
C LYS A 71 2.65 -29.18 16.72
N ALA A 72 1.54 -29.19 17.45
CA ALA A 72 0.21 -29.43 16.89
C ALA A 72 -0.16 -28.36 15.85
N LYS A 73 0.04 -27.07 16.16
CA LYS A 73 -0.18 -25.96 15.21
C LYS A 73 0.66 -26.10 13.96
N LYS A 74 1.96 -26.37 14.11
CA LYS A 74 2.87 -26.56 12.98
C LYS A 74 2.44 -27.74 12.09
N LEU A 75 2.16 -28.89 12.69
CA LEU A 75 1.75 -30.09 11.95
C LEU A 75 0.42 -29.88 11.21
N ILE A 76 -0.64 -29.50 11.93
CA ILE A 76 -1.98 -29.35 11.35
C ILE A 76 -1.99 -28.25 10.28
N SER A 77 -1.33 -27.12 10.51
CA SER A 77 -1.28 -26.03 9.53
C SER A 77 -0.53 -26.43 8.26
N SER A 78 0.61 -27.13 8.38
CA SER A 78 1.39 -27.59 7.22
C SER A 78 0.60 -28.51 6.28
N ILE A 79 -0.34 -29.28 6.83
CA ILE A 79 -1.17 -30.22 6.08
C ILE A 79 -2.42 -29.52 5.53
N LEU A 80 -3.06 -28.64 6.31
CA LEU A 80 -4.32 -28.01 5.92
C LEU A 80 -4.15 -26.80 4.97
N GLU A 81 -3.11 -25.98 5.12
CA GLU A 81 -2.94 -24.76 4.32
C GLU A 81 -2.98 -24.98 2.80
N PRO A 82 -2.33 -26.01 2.22
CA PRO A 82 -2.41 -26.29 0.79
C PRO A 82 -3.84 -26.61 0.31
N HIS A 83 -4.64 -27.26 1.15
CA HIS A 83 -6.02 -27.59 0.82
C HIS A 83 -6.98 -26.41 1.04
N LEU A 84 -6.78 -25.64 2.11
CA LEU A 84 -7.56 -24.44 2.41
C LEU A 84 -7.46 -23.39 1.30
N LYS A 85 -6.27 -23.21 0.70
CA LYS A 85 -6.08 -22.30 -0.46
C LYS A 85 -6.90 -22.68 -1.70
N LYS A 86 -7.40 -23.92 -1.79
CA LYS A 86 -8.28 -24.37 -2.88
C LYS A 86 -9.76 -24.12 -2.60
N ILE A 87 -10.09 -23.85 -1.33
CA ILE A 87 -11.47 -23.75 -0.82
C ILE A 87 -11.83 -22.28 -0.53
N PHE A 88 -10.86 -21.51 -0.05
CA PHE A 88 -11.00 -20.11 0.36
C PHE A 88 -10.05 -19.20 -0.43
N ASP A 89 -10.54 -18.03 -0.84
CA ASP A 89 -9.68 -16.99 -1.43
C ASP A 89 -8.88 -16.26 -0.34
N ASN A 90 -9.53 -15.95 0.80
CA ASN A 90 -9.05 -14.97 1.77
C ASN A 90 -9.24 -15.40 3.24
N TYR A 91 -8.95 -16.66 3.61
CA TYR A 91 -9.00 -17.11 5.02
C TYR A 91 -7.63 -17.59 5.52
N LYS A 92 -7.36 -17.40 6.81
CA LYS A 92 -6.14 -17.85 7.50
C LYS A 92 -6.48 -18.62 8.78
N ILE A 93 -5.62 -19.56 9.14
CA ILE A 93 -5.69 -20.31 10.40
C ILE A 93 -5.19 -19.41 11.55
N ILE A 94 -5.93 -19.37 12.66
CA ILE A 94 -5.49 -18.67 13.89
C ILE A 94 -5.01 -19.63 14.98
N THR A 95 -5.69 -20.76 15.14
CA THR A 95 -5.31 -21.86 16.04
C THR A 95 -5.81 -23.19 15.48
N THR A 96 -5.24 -24.28 15.99
CA THR A 96 -5.57 -25.65 15.59
C THR A 96 -5.61 -26.56 16.79
N ASN A 97 -6.48 -27.57 16.76
CA ASN A 97 -6.65 -28.48 17.87
C ASN A 97 -6.66 -29.94 17.44
N PHE A 98 -6.08 -30.81 18.26
CA PHE A 98 -6.48 -32.20 18.33
C PHE A 98 -7.60 -32.35 19.36
N ILE A 99 -8.66 -33.06 18.97
CA ILE A 99 -9.79 -33.43 19.83
C ILE A 99 -9.82 -34.95 19.94
N ILE A 100 -9.63 -35.48 21.14
CA ILE A 100 -9.56 -36.93 21.37
C ILE A 100 -10.65 -37.35 22.36
N LYS A 101 -11.53 -38.26 21.95
CA LYS A 101 -12.54 -38.86 22.83
C LYS A 101 -12.17 -40.31 23.17
N PRO A 102 -11.99 -40.66 24.45
CA PRO A 102 -11.71 -42.02 24.86
C PRO A 102 -13.01 -42.87 24.83
N PRO A 103 -12.93 -44.20 24.79
CA PRO A 103 -14.09 -45.08 24.93
C PRO A 103 -14.91 -44.78 26.20
N GLY A 104 -16.23 -44.74 26.06
CA GLY A 104 -17.23 -44.54 27.11
C GLY A 104 -17.43 -43.10 27.61
N LYS A 105 -16.66 -42.10 27.13
CA LYS A 105 -16.75 -40.70 27.58
C LYS A 105 -16.64 -39.71 26.41
N GLY A 106 -16.69 -38.41 26.72
CA GLY A 106 -16.36 -37.33 25.79
C GLY A 106 -17.53 -36.48 25.33
N LYS A 107 -18.69 -36.53 25.99
CA LYS A 107 -19.83 -35.67 25.64
C LYS A 107 -19.46 -34.18 25.59
N PHE A 108 -19.77 -33.53 24.47
CA PHE A 108 -19.79 -32.08 24.29
C PHE A 108 -21.25 -31.61 24.33
N PRO A 109 -21.62 -30.71 25.26
CA PRO A 109 -22.97 -30.16 25.34
C PRO A 109 -23.31 -29.31 24.10
N VAL A 110 -24.57 -28.88 23.98
CA VAL A 110 -24.98 -27.93 22.93
C VAL A 110 -24.26 -26.61 23.12
N HIS A 111 -23.52 -26.18 22.10
CA HIS A 111 -22.77 -24.93 22.12
C HIS A 111 -22.62 -24.37 20.70
N GLN A 112 -21.96 -23.22 20.64
CA GLN A 112 -21.45 -22.59 19.42
C GLN A 112 -19.97 -22.25 19.68
N ASP A 113 -19.21 -22.00 18.62
CA ASP A 113 -17.81 -21.62 18.77
C ASP A 113 -17.66 -20.15 19.16
N TRP A 114 -16.52 -19.81 19.77
CA TRP A 114 -16.22 -18.45 20.18
C TRP A 114 -16.03 -17.53 18.99
N THR A 115 -16.46 -16.28 19.13
CA THR A 115 -16.34 -15.28 18.07
C THR A 115 -14.92 -14.70 18.07
N PHE A 116 -14.25 -14.65 16.93
CA PHE A 116 -12.88 -14.09 16.81
C PHE A 116 -12.80 -12.84 15.92
N VAL A 117 -13.94 -12.27 15.51
CA VAL A 117 -14.02 -11.17 14.55
C VAL A 117 -14.80 -10.00 15.12
N LEU A 118 -14.30 -8.76 14.93
CA LEU A 118 -14.93 -7.56 15.51
C LEU A 118 -16.24 -7.17 14.80
N ASP A 119 -16.25 -7.22 13.47
CA ASP A 119 -17.44 -6.90 12.65
C ASP A 119 -18.14 -8.19 12.21
N THR A 120 -18.86 -8.76 13.16
CA THR A 120 -19.69 -9.95 12.99
C THR A 120 -20.82 -9.78 11.97
N LYS A 121 -21.14 -8.56 11.53
CA LYS A 121 -22.18 -8.35 10.51
C LYS A 121 -21.69 -8.69 9.11
N ASN A 122 -20.43 -8.35 8.83
CA ASN A 122 -19.83 -8.52 7.52
C ASN A 122 -18.91 -9.74 7.44
N TYR A 123 -18.29 -10.14 8.54
CA TYR A 123 -17.35 -11.25 8.60
C TYR A 123 -17.85 -12.37 9.51
N THR A 124 -17.33 -13.57 9.28
CA THR A 124 -17.57 -14.73 10.15
C THR A 124 -16.28 -15.50 10.35
N SER A 125 -16.09 -15.99 11.57
CA SER A 125 -15.07 -16.99 11.88
C SER A 125 -15.65 -18.38 11.62
N LEU A 126 -14.80 -19.30 11.19
CA LEU A 126 -15.19 -20.64 10.72
C LEU A 126 -14.36 -21.72 11.40
N THR A 127 -15.00 -22.86 11.63
CA THR A 127 -14.32 -24.05 12.15
C THR A 127 -14.30 -25.11 11.06
N LEU A 128 -13.10 -25.64 10.82
CA LEU A 128 -12.89 -26.84 10.02
C LEU A 128 -12.65 -28.01 10.96
N TRP A 129 -13.52 -29.02 10.90
CA TRP A 129 -13.45 -30.22 11.72
C TRP A 129 -13.22 -31.43 10.83
N CYS A 130 -12.12 -32.15 11.03
CA CYS A 130 -11.73 -33.28 10.18
C CYS A 130 -11.36 -34.49 11.05
N PRO A 131 -12.18 -35.55 11.07
CA PRO A 131 -11.86 -36.74 11.81
C PRO A 131 -10.77 -37.56 11.11
N LEU A 132 -9.90 -38.15 11.92
CA LEU A 132 -8.81 -39.02 11.47
C LEU A 132 -9.20 -40.50 11.49
N ILE A 133 -10.43 -40.80 11.92
CA ILE A 133 -11.09 -42.10 11.82
C ILE A 133 -12.52 -41.89 11.29
N ASP A 134 -13.17 -42.94 10.82
CA ASP A 134 -14.58 -42.86 10.44
C ASP A 134 -15.45 -42.50 11.67
N THR A 135 -16.38 -41.56 11.52
CA THR A 135 -17.25 -41.11 12.59
C THR A 135 -18.71 -41.42 12.32
N ASN A 136 -19.40 -41.84 13.37
CA ASN A 136 -20.81 -42.19 13.36
C ASN A 136 -21.44 -41.83 14.72
N GLU A 137 -22.72 -42.16 14.90
CA GLU A 137 -23.40 -41.89 16.18
C GLU A 137 -22.82 -42.70 17.34
N GLU A 138 -22.31 -43.91 17.09
CA GLU A 138 -21.74 -44.78 18.12
C GLU A 138 -20.46 -44.20 18.71
N ASN A 139 -19.56 -43.64 17.90
CA ASN A 139 -18.32 -43.02 18.39
C ASN A 139 -18.44 -41.52 18.69
N GLY A 140 -19.67 -41.02 18.79
CA GLY A 140 -19.96 -39.63 19.13
C GLY A 140 -19.47 -38.68 18.05
N THR A 141 -19.97 -38.79 16.82
CA THR A 141 -19.77 -37.79 15.77
C THR A 141 -20.39 -36.43 16.15
N LEU A 142 -20.10 -35.38 15.37
CA LEU A 142 -20.75 -34.08 15.55
C LEU A 142 -22.22 -34.14 15.12
N LYS A 143 -23.09 -33.56 15.95
CA LYS A 143 -24.50 -33.30 15.67
C LYS A 143 -24.68 -31.79 15.53
N VAL A 144 -25.36 -31.35 14.48
CA VAL A 144 -25.58 -29.93 14.16
C VAL A 144 -27.07 -29.59 14.12
N VAL A 145 -27.39 -28.33 14.40
CA VAL A 145 -28.75 -27.79 14.22
C VAL A 145 -28.77 -26.94 12.96
N GLU A 146 -29.25 -27.53 11.86
CA GLU A 146 -29.25 -26.90 10.54
C GLU A 146 -29.89 -25.51 10.54
N GLY A 147 -29.11 -24.52 10.10
CA GLY A 147 -29.50 -23.12 9.93
C GLY A 147 -29.66 -22.30 11.21
N SER A 148 -29.22 -22.84 12.36
CA SER A 148 -29.19 -22.09 13.62
C SER A 148 -28.29 -20.84 13.56
N HIS A 149 -27.27 -20.82 12.69
CA HIS A 149 -26.39 -19.67 12.44
C HIS A 149 -27.13 -18.38 12.02
N LYS A 150 -28.36 -18.48 11.52
CA LYS A 150 -29.19 -17.33 11.12
C LYS A 150 -29.99 -16.70 12.27
N ILE A 151 -30.15 -17.40 13.40
CA ILE A 151 -31.04 -17.00 14.49
C ILE A 151 -30.32 -16.70 15.81
N VAL A 152 -29.06 -17.14 15.93
CA VAL A 152 -28.23 -16.96 17.11
C VAL A 152 -27.39 -15.68 16.97
N LEU A 153 -27.18 -14.96 18.09
CA LEU A 153 -26.51 -13.66 18.11
C LEU A 153 -24.98 -13.77 18.05
N ASP A 154 -24.38 -12.67 17.64
CA ASP A 154 -23.05 -12.57 17.04
C ASP A 154 -21.84 -12.81 17.96
N ILE A 155 -21.95 -12.62 19.29
CA ILE A 155 -20.79 -12.65 20.21
C ILE A 155 -20.97 -13.69 21.31
N VAL A 156 -20.10 -14.71 21.30
CA VAL A 156 -19.96 -15.69 22.39
C VAL A 156 -18.49 -15.86 22.76
N THR A 157 -18.23 -15.99 24.05
CA THR A 157 -16.92 -16.28 24.64
C THR A 157 -17.07 -17.22 25.82
N SER A 158 -15.96 -17.74 26.33
CA SER A 158 -15.93 -18.47 27.60
C SER A 158 -16.51 -17.59 28.71
N THR A 159 -17.31 -18.19 29.60
CA THR A 159 -18.01 -17.58 30.76
C THR A 159 -19.43 -17.06 30.55
N VAL A 160 -19.92 -16.90 29.31
CA VAL A 160 -21.33 -16.56 29.05
C VAL A 160 -22.13 -17.83 28.77
N ASP A 161 -23.27 -17.99 29.46
CA ASP A 161 -24.23 -19.04 29.15
C ASP A 161 -24.74 -18.88 27.71
N PHE A 162 -24.56 -19.91 26.89
CA PHE A 162 -25.06 -19.90 25.51
C PHE A 162 -26.59 -19.74 25.50
N TYR A 163 -27.11 -19.05 24.48
CA TYR A 163 -28.49 -18.57 24.39
C TYR A 163 -29.56 -19.64 24.58
N CYS A 164 -29.23 -20.91 24.30
CA CYS A 164 -30.17 -22.02 24.31
C CYS A 164 -29.98 -22.97 25.51
N LYS A 165 -29.22 -22.58 26.55
CA LYS A 165 -28.91 -23.42 27.70
C LYS A 165 -30.14 -24.00 28.40
N LYS A 166 -31.24 -23.24 28.47
CA LYS A 166 -32.49 -23.70 29.10
C LYS A 166 -33.28 -24.71 28.27
N ILE A 167 -32.95 -24.87 27.00
CA ILE A 167 -33.68 -25.70 26.03
C ILE A 167 -32.78 -26.75 25.38
N GLU A 168 -31.61 -27.00 25.97
CA GLU A 168 -30.60 -27.93 25.45
C GLU A 168 -31.18 -29.33 25.17
N ASN A 169 -31.91 -29.92 26.12
CA ASN A 169 -32.53 -31.23 25.94
C ASN A 169 -33.53 -31.25 24.77
N ALA A 170 -34.35 -30.19 24.63
CA ALA A 170 -35.31 -30.08 23.53
C ALA A 170 -34.61 -29.91 22.17
N ILE A 171 -33.46 -29.22 22.12
CA ILE A 171 -32.64 -29.11 20.91
C ILE A 171 -32.06 -30.45 20.52
N VAL A 172 -31.47 -31.17 21.49
CA VAL A 172 -30.87 -32.49 21.27
C VAL A 172 -31.91 -33.48 20.72
N GLU A 173 -33.10 -33.53 21.32
CA GLU A 173 -34.15 -34.48 20.93
C GLU A 173 -34.80 -34.15 19.58
N LYS A 174 -35.02 -32.87 19.26
CA LYS A 174 -35.88 -32.46 18.12
C LYS A 174 -35.13 -31.95 16.90
N TYR A 175 -33.91 -31.43 17.07
CA TYR A 175 -33.20 -30.69 16.02
C TYR A 175 -31.77 -31.18 15.74
N GLY A 176 -31.24 -32.05 16.59
CA GLY A 176 -29.90 -32.62 16.42
C GLY A 176 -29.80 -33.52 15.20
N LYS A 177 -29.01 -33.13 14.20
CA LYS A 177 -28.72 -33.96 13.03
C LYS A 177 -27.28 -34.47 13.08
N PRO A 178 -27.05 -35.79 13.13
CA PRO A 178 -25.70 -36.35 13.10
C PRO A 178 -25.05 -36.19 11.71
N ILE A 179 -23.77 -35.81 11.71
CA ILE A 179 -22.92 -35.72 10.52
C ILE A 179 -21.89 -36.84 10.58
N CYS A 180 -22.16 -37.96 9.90
CA CYS A 180 -21.22 -39.07 9.80
C CYS A 180 -20.21 -38.79 8.69
N LEU A 181 -18.91 -38.84 8.99
CA LEU A 181 -17.82 -38.55 8.05
C LEU A 181 -16.85 -39.72 7.98
N LYS A 182 -16.24 -39.91 6.81
CA LYS A 182 -15.08 -40.79 6.65
C LYS A 182 -13.80 -40.11 7.13
N ALA A 183 -12.81 -40.91 7.51
CA ALA A 183 -11.49 -40.40 7.86
C ALA A 183 -10.92 -39.53 6.72
N GLY A 184 -10.56 -38.28 7.02
CA GLY A 184 -10.06 -37.32 6.03
C GLY A 184 -11.13 -36.50 5.29
N GLU A 185 -12.42 -36.79 5.46
CA GLU A 185 -13.47 -35.83 5.11
C GLU A 185 -13.52 -34.72 6.17
N CYS A 186 -14.09 -33.56 5.86
CA CYS A 186 -14.22 -32.49 6.84
C CYS A 186 -15.61 -31.87 6.83
N LEU A 187 -16.02 -31.39 8.00
CA LEU A 187 -17.16 -30.52 8.22
C LEU A 187 -16.63 -29.10 8.42
N LEU A 188 -16.97 -28.20 7.51
CA LEU A 188 -16.73 -26.77 7.65
C LEU A 188 -18.01 -26.09 8.10
N PHE A 189 -17.97 -25.31 9.18
CA PHE A 189 -19.18 -24.65 9.71
C PHE A 189 -18.91 -23.25 10.26
N ASP A 190 -19.97 -22.43 10.25
CA ASP A 190 -19.98 -21.08 10.82
C ASP A 190 -19.96 -21.16 12.36
N HIS A 191 -19.18 -20.31 13.03
CA HIS A 191 -19.06 -20.35 14.50
C HIS A 191 -20.39 -20.13 15.24
N SER A 192 -21.39 -19.50 14.60
CA SER A 192 -22.72 -19.32 15.17
C SER A 192 -23.65 -20.53 15.01
N LEU A 193 -23.21 -21.59 14.32
CA LEU A 193 -23.96 -22.84 14.18
C LEU A 193 -23.95 -23.60 15.51
N LEU A 194 -25.14 -23.91 16.02
CA LEU A 194 -25.29 -24.77 17.20
C LEU A 194 -24.91 -26.21 16.86
N HIS A 195 -24.01 -26.77 17.65
CA HIS A 195 -23.52 -28.13 17.49
C HIS A 195 -23.17 -28.77 18.85
N PHE A 196 -23.10 -30.11 18.86
CA PHE A 196 -22.82 -30.92 20.04
C PHE A 196 -22.34 -32.30 19.63
N SER A 197 -21.95 -33.13 20.60
CA SER A 197 -21.45 -34.47 20.31
C SER A 197 -21.59 -35.39 21.51
N ASP A 198 -22.18 -36.56 21.34
CA ASP A 198 -22.41 -37.52 22.42
C ASP A 198 -21.11 -38.21 22.91
N ASP A 199 -21.21 -39.01 23.97
CA ASP A 199 -20.10 -39.86 24.42
C ASP A 199 -19.67 -40.83 23.33
N ASN A 200 -18.38 -41.18 23.29
CA ASN A 200 -17.87 -42.19 22.38
C ASN A 200 -18.19 -43.58 22.94
N HIS A 201 -19.24 -44.24 22.46
CA HIS A 201 -19.62 -45.59 22.88
C HIS A 201 -18.87 -46.71 22.15
N SER A 202 -17.98 -46.39 21.22
CA SER A 202 -17.15 -47.39 20.53
C SER A 202 -16.00 -47.89 21.42
N THR A 203 -15.36 -48.98 20.99
CA THR A 203 -14.25 -49.63 21.71
C THR A 203 -12.89 -48.97 21.48
N GLN A 204 -12.82 -47.93 20.65
CA GLN A 204 -11.57 -47.26 20.23
C GLN A 204 -11.68 -45.75 20.46
N PRO A 205 -10.56 -45.05 20.73
CA PRO A 205 -10.54 -43.61 20.79
C PRO A 205 -10.92 -42.96 19.45
N ARG A 206 -11.63 -41.83 19.51
CA ARG A 206 -11.94 -41.01 18.33
C ARG A 206 -11.00 -39.81 18.26
N TYR A 207 -10.26 -39.73 17.15
CA TYR A 207 -9.32 -38.65 16.87
C TYR A 207 -9.87 -37.68 15.82
N VAL A 208 -9.73 -36.39 16.09
CA VAL A 208 -10.07 -35.31 15.19
C VAL A 208 -8.97 -34.27 15.19
N MET A 209 -8.70 -33.68 14.03
CA MET A 209 -8.03 -32.39 13.94
C MET A 209 -9.05 -31.29 13.62
N GLN A 210 -8.79 -30.10 14.15
CA GLN A 210 -9.63 -28.92 13.98
C GLN A 210 -8.74 -27.72 13.63
N ALA A 211 -9.23 -26.84 12.77
CA ALA A 211 -8.62 -25.53 12.51
C ALA A 211 -9.67 -24.43 12.65
N ILE A 212 -9.29 -23.36 13.35
CA ILE A 212 -10.11 -22.15 13.48
C ILE A 212 -9.62 -21.13 12.47
N LEU A 213 -10.55 -20.60 11.67
CA LEU A 213 -10.27 -19.76 10.51
C LEU A 213 -10.93 -18.38 10.67
N VAL A 214 -10.21 -17.34 10.26
CA VAL A 214 -10.74 -15.97 10.12
C VAL A 214 -10.36 -15.39 8.76
N PRO A 215 -11.11 -14.40 8.24
CA PRO A 215 -10.70 -13.69 7.04
C PRO A 215 -9.30 -13.08 7.18
N SER A 216 -8.49 -13.24 6.14
CA SER A 216 -7.07 -12.86 6.13
C SER A 216 -6.88 -11.35 6.31
N GLU A 217 -7.82 -10.56 5.81
CA GLU A 217 -7.87 -9.10 5.82
C GLU A 217 -8.24 -8.47 7.17
N ILE A 218 -8.70 -9.27 8.13
CA ILE A 218 -9.02 -8.79 9.48
C ILE A 218 -8.05 -9.33 10.52
N GLU A 219 -7.79 -8.52 11.53
CA GLU A 219 -7.09 -8.96 12.73
C GLU A 219 -8.09 -9.69 13.64
N PRO A 220 -7.72 -10.87 14.16
CA PRO A 220 -8.54 -11.55 15.14
C PRO A 220 -8.64 -10.73 16.43
N VAL A 221 -9.74 -10.94 17.16
CA VAL A 221 -9.97 -10.33 18.46
C VAL A 221 -10.30 -11.41 19.50
N PHE A 222 -10.04 -11.10 20.75
CA PHE A 222 -10.43 -11.93 21.89
C PHE A 222 -11.49 -11.21 22.72
N TYR A 223 -12.62 -11.86 22.94
CA TYR A 223 -13.68 -11.34 23.80
C TYR A 223 -13.54 -11.92 25.20
N TYR A 224 -13.54 -11.06 26.21
CA TYR A 224 -13.61 -11.46 27.60
C TYR A 224 -14.92 -10.97 28.22
N PHE A 225 -15.56 -11.82 29.03
CA PHE A 225 -16.74 -11.45 29.79
C PHE A 225 -16.51 -11.65 31.28
N ASP A 226 -16.62 -10.58 32.06
CA ASP A 226 -16.53 -10.64 33.51
C ASP A 226 -17.90 -10.98 34.11
N VAL A 227 -18.06 -12.20 34.60
CA VAL A 227 -19.29 -12.67 35.24
C VAL A 227 -19.67 -11.89 36.49
N ASN A 228 -18.71 -11.22 37.13
CA ASN A 228 -18.96 -10.40 38.31
C ASN A 228 -19.41 -8.98 37.96
N LYS A 229 -19.28 -8.57 36.69
CA LYS A 229 -19.65 -7.24 36.18
C LYS A 229 -20.41 -7.31 34.85
N PRO A 230 -21.55 -8.01 34.81
CA PRO A 230 -22.29 -8.25 33.56
C PRO A 230 -22.76 -6.97 32.87
N GLU A 231 -22.90 -5.86 33.60
CA GLU A 231 -23.30 -4.55 33.09
C GLU A 231 -22.26 -3.88 32.18
N GLU A 232 -20.97 -4.21 32.34
CA GLU A 232 -19.89 -3.68 31.50
C GLU A 232 -19.90 -4.32 30.10
N GLY A 233 -20.47 -5.52 29.96
CA GLY A 233 -20.56 -6.25 28.70
C GLY A 233 -19.28 -7.03 28.35
N PHE A 234 -19.05 -7.28 27.06
CA PHE A 234 -17.86 -7.94 26.55
C PHE A 234 -16.73 -6.93 26.42
N GLU A 235 -15.61 -7.15 27.11
CA GLU A 235 -14.38 -6.44 26.83
C GLU A 235 -13.69 -7.08 25.63
N VAL A 236 -13.28 -6.27 24.66
CA VAL A 236 -12.68 -6.75 23.41
C VAL A 236 -11.21 -6.44 23.40
N PHE A 237 -10.38 -7.43 23.08
CA PHE A 237 -8.93 -7.29 23.01
C PHE A 237 -8.42 -7.53 21.59
N GLN A 238 -7.50 -6.68 21.16
CA GLN A 238 -6.74 -6.91 19.92
C GLN A 238 -5.72 -8.03 20.17
N THR A 239 -5.62 -9.01 19.27
CA THR A 239 -4.72 -10.16 19.43
C THR A 239 -3.61 -10.20 18.38
N GLU A 240 -2.49 -10.83 18.74
CA GLU A 240 -1.37 -11.12 17.82
C GLU A 240 -1.49 -12.55 17.23
N PRO A 241 -0.80 -12.88 16.12
CA PRO A 241 -0.94 -14.15 15.41
C PRO A 241 -0.74 -15.43 16.26
N ASP A 242 0.08 -15.37 17.31
CA ASP A 242 0.35 -16.51 18.18
C ASP A 242 -0.33 -16.44 19.55
N PHE A 243 -1.13 -15.40 19.80
CA PHE A 243 -1.81 -15.19 21.08
C PHE A 243 -2.58 -16.42 21.57
N PHE A 244 -3.33 -17.09 20.69
CA PHE A 244 -4.19 -18.21 21.05
C PHE A 244 -3.43 -19.46 21.50
N ILE A 245 -2.13 -19.58 21.18
CA ILE A 245 -1.26 -20.67 21.68
C ILE A 245 -1.02 -20.51 23.19
N PHE A 246 -0.80 -19.28 23.64
CA PHE A 246 -0.34 -18.96 24.99
C PHE A 246 -1.47 -18.50 25.92
N GLN A 247 -2.66 -18.22 25.38
CA GLN A 247 -3.77 -17.68 26.15
C GLN A 247 -4.51 -18.76 26.95
N ASP A 248 -4.73 -18.46 28.23
CA ASP A 248 -5.75 -19.14 29.03
C ASP A 248 -7.12 -18.48 28.75
N PHE A 249 -7.96 -19.16 27.97
CA PHE A 249 -9.25 -18.61 27.52
C PHE A 249 -10.17 -18.23 28.69
N LEU A 250 -10.02 -18.84 29.87
CA LEU A 250 -10.85 -18.55 31.05
C LEU A 250 -10.39 -17.31 31.83
N LYS A 251 -9.23 -16.73 31.49
CA LYS A 251 -8.66 -15.58 32.20
C LYS A 251 -8.67 -14.33 31.34
N ARG A 252 -8.95 -13.19 31.98
CA ARG A 252 -8.79 -11.88 31.36
C ARG A 252 -7.31 -11.68 30.95
N PRO A 253 -7.00 -11.40 29.68
CA PRO A 253 -5.63 -11.12 29.27
C PRO A 253 -5.14 -9.82 29.92
N SER A 254 -3.98 -9.87 30.57
CA SER A 254 -3.40 -8.72 31.29
C SER A 254 -2.58 -7.79 30.39
N ASN A 255 -2.06 -8.34 29.29
CA ASN A 255 -1.03 -7.74 28.43
C ASN A 255 -1.53 -7.35 27.04
N LEU A 256 -2.84 -7.54 26.74
CA LEU A 256 -3.43 -7.12 25.48
C LEU A 256 -4.11 -5.75 25.59
N LYS A 257 -4.09 -5.03 24.47
CA LYS A 257 -4.79 -3.75 24.33
C LYS A 257 -6.30 -3.99 24.26
N SER A 258 -7.02 -3.48 25.25
CA SER A 258 -8.48 -3.39 25.21
C SER A 258 -8.92 -2.38 24.15
N LEU A 259 -9.75 -2.82 23.21
CA LEU A 259 -10.42 -2.02 22.19
C LEU A 259 -11.70 -1.37 22.71
N GLY A 260 -12.09 -1.67 23.96
CA GLY A 260 -13.28 -1.17 24.62
C GLY A 260 -14.31 -2.26 24.89
N PHE A 261 -15.50 -1.82 25.30
CA PHE A 261 -16.57 -2.69 25.76
C PHE A 261 -17.74 -2.70 24.76
N ILE A 262 -18.25 -3.90 24.46
CA ILE A 262 -19.46 -4.12 23.69
C ILE A 262 -20.54 -4.61 24.65
N LYS A 263 -21.65 -3.88 24.73
CA LYS A 263 -22.77 -4.26 25.59
C LYS A 263 -23.24 -5.69 25.29
N ASN A 264 -23.34 -6.52 26.32
CA ASN A 264 -23.91 -7.85 26.20
C ASN A 264 -25.41 -7.76 25.89
N GLN A 265 -25.82 -8.24 24.71
CA GLN A 265 -27.22 -8.28 24.28
C GLN A 265 -27.80 -9.70 24.35
N ASN A 266 -27.03 -10.65 24.89
CA ASN A 266 -27.38 -12.05 24.89
C ASN A 266 -28.52 -12.28 25.88
N LYS A 267 -29.60 -12.89 25.39
CA LYS A 267 -30.75 -13.30 26.18
C LYS A 267 -30.98 -14.79 25.97
N LEU A 268 -31.23 -15.51 27.07
CA LEU A 268 -31.62 -16.91 27.03
C LEU A 268 -32.99 -17.02 26.36
N LEU A 269 -33.09 -17.86 25.34
CA LEU A 269 -34.32 -18.11 24.60
C LEU A 269 -35.20 -19.12 25.32
N THR A 270 -36.51 -18.90 25.27
CA THR A 270 -37.48 -19.95 25.60
C THR A 270 -37.65 -20.92 24.43
N GLU A 271 -38.22 -22.10 24.68
CA GLU A 271 -38.47 -23.09 23.62
C GLU A 271 -39.41 -22.51 22.54
N GLU A 272 -40.42 -21.74 22.96
CA GLU A 272 -41.35 -21.06 22.06
C GLU A 272 -40.67 -20.02 21.18
N GLU A 273 -39.82 -19.16 21.75
CA GLU A 273 -39.05 -18.15 21.00
C GLU A 273 -38.07 -18.78 20.01
N PHE A 274 -37.42 -19.89 20.41
CA PHE A 274 -36.52 -20.65 19.55
C PHE A 274 -37.29 -21.27 18.37
N ILE A 275 -38.44 -21.89 18.63
CA ILE A 275 -39.31 -22.47 17.60
C ILE A 275 -39.84 -21.39 16.66
N GLU A 276 -40.27 -20.24 17.18
CA GLU A 276 -40.77 -19.13 16.36
C GLU A 276 -39.67 -18.59 15.44
N LYS A 277 -38.46 -18.39 15.96
CA LYS A 277 -37.30 -17.97 15.15
C LYS A 277 -36.94 -19.01 14.07
N MET A 278 -36.98 -20.30 14.39
CA MET A 278 -36.75 -21.38 13.43
C MET A 278 -37.88 -21.52 12.39
N LYS A 279 -39.14 -21.19 12.73
CA LYS A 279 -40.30 -21.24 11.82
C LYS A 279 -40.41 -20.01 10.91
N ASN A 280 -40.15 -18.81 11.43
CA ASN A 280 -40.12 -17.58 10.63
C ASN A 280 -39.05 -17.65 9.53
N ARG A 281 -38.00 -18.46 9.74
CA ARG A 281 -37.04 -18.86 8.70
C ARG A 281 -37.70 -19.70 7.60
N LEU A 282 -38.41 -20.78 7.94
CA LEU A 282 -39.05 -21.66 6.95
C LEU A 282 -40.10 -20.91 6.10
N HIS A 283 -40.86 -19.99 6.71
CA HIS A 283 -41.79 -19.13 5.95
C HIS A 283 -41.10 -18.10 5.04
N SER A 284 -39.87 -17.70 5.37
CA SER A 284 -39.06 -16.85 4.48
C SER A 284 -38.45 -17.62 3.29
N GLU A 285 -38.24 -18.95 3.44
CA GLU A 285 -37.71 -19.84 2.41
C GLU A 285 -38.82 -20.46 1.51
N GLU A 286 -40.00 -20.80 2.05
CA GLU A 286 -41.17 -21.23 1.26
C GLU A 286 -41.80 -20.08 0.45
N ALA A 287 -41.72 -18.84 0.93
CA ALA A 287 -42.06 -17.64 0.15
C ALA A 287 -41.10 -17.40 -1.04
N GLY A 288 -40.00 -18.16 -1.13
CA GLY A 288 -39.05 -18.16 -2.24
C GLY A 288 -39.42 -19.08 -3.41
N SER A 289 -40.48 -19.90 -3.31
CA SER A 289 -40.80 -20.90 -4.35
C SER A 289 -42.25 -20.96 -4.83
N SER A 290 -43.18 -20.11 -4.37
CA SER A 290 -44.49 -19.99 -5.00
C SER A 290 -45.06 -18.57 -4.97
N SER A 291 -45.76 -18.24 -6.05
CA SER A 291 -46.19 -16.91 -6.47
C SER A 291 -47.07 -16.12 -5.49
N LEU A 292 -46.91 -14.79 -5.57
CA LEU A 292 -47.88 -13.72 -5.26
C LEU A 292 -48.21 -13.44 -3.77
N ILE A 293 -47.47 -12.49 -3.20
CA ILE A 293 -47.86 -11.77 -1.98
C ILE A 293 -49.10 -10.91 -2.28
N SER A 294 -50.22 -11.24 -1.65
CA SER A 294 -51.33 -10.30 -1.44
C SER A 294 -50.94 -9.25 -0.40
N VAL A 295 -50.53 -8.07 -0.86
CA VAL A 295 -50.27 -6.89 -0.03
C VAL A 295 -51.54 -6.06 0.14
N LYS A 296 -51.91 -5.67 1.38
CA LYS A 296 -52.57 -4.38 1.69
C LYS A 296 -52.30 -3.94 3.14
N PRO A 297 -52.26 -2.63 3.47
CA PRO A 297 -51.60 -1.53 2.75
C PRO A 297 -50.81 -0.58 3.71
N LYS A 298 -49.53 -0.29 3.43
CA LYS A 298 -48.87 0.95 3.87
C LYS A 298 -48.59 1.81 2.64
N ARG A 299 -49.62 2.52 2.18
CA ARG A 299 -49.74 3.08 0.82
C ARG A 299 -49.02 4.42 0.56
N PHE A 300 -48.04 4.83 1.36
CA PHE A 300 -47.28 6.07 1.08
C PHE A 300 -45.75 5.96 1.17
N LEU A 301 -45.19 4.75 1.33
CA LEU A 301 -43.72 4.53 1.42
C LEU A 301 -43.15 3.54 0.39
N SER A 302 -43.95 3.03 -0.56
CA SER A 302 -43.46 2.06 -1.57
C SER A 302 -42.90 2.69 -2.85
N VAL A 303 -43.30 3.92 -3.21
CA VAL A 303 -42.80 4.61 -4.42
C VAL A 303 -41.44 5.25 -4.17
N PHE A 304 -41.24 5.89 -3.02
CA PHE A 304 -39.97 6.58 -2.70
C PHE A 304 -38.77 5.61 -2.65
N ASN A 305 -38.99 4.38 -2.16
CA ASN A 305 -38.00 3.30 -2.15
C ASN A 305 -37.75 2.73 -3.56
N LEU A 306 -38.79 2.63 -4.40
CA LEU A 306 -38.64 2.23 -5.80
C LEU A 306 -37.78 3.24 -6.59
N LEU A 307 -37.96 4.54 -6.32
CA LEU A 307 -37.28 5.64 -7.00
C LEU A 307 -35.92 6.03 -6.38
N ARG A 308 -35.38 5.23 -5.45
CA ARG A 308 -34.10 5.49 -4.78
C ARG A 308 -34.03 6.87 -4.08
N GLY A 309 -35.14 7.42 -3.60
CA GLY A 309 -35.19 8.79 -3.09
C GLY A 309 -34.15 9.10 -1.99
N ASN A 310 -33.92 8.15 -1.07
CA ASN A 310 -32.91 8.31 0.00
C ASN A 310 -31.46 8.26 -0.51
N ASP A 311 -31.21 7.65 -1.67
CA ASP A 311 -29.87 7.39 -2.21
C ASP A 311 -29.31 8.60 -2.98
N TRP A 312 -30.04 9.70 -3.14
CA TRP A 312 -29.56 10.90 -3.85
C TRP A 312 -30.02 12.25 -3.29
N TRP A 313 -31.11 12.26 -2.53
CA TRP A 313 -31.73 13.48 -2.00
C TRP A 313 -30.78 14.35 -1.15
N PHE A 314 -29.99 13.72 -0.28
CA PHE A 314 -29.18 14.45 0.70
C PHE A 314 -27.87 15.05 0.16
N TYR A 315 -27.37 14.59 -0.99
CA TYR A 315 -26.10 15.08 -1.54
C TYR A 315 -26.21 15.83 -2.87
N LYS A 316 -27.26 15.59 -3.68
CA LYS A 316 -27.42 16.30 -4.97
C LYS A 316 -28.19 17.60 -4.84
N ILE A 317 -29.20 17.65 -3.97
CA ILE A 317 -30.12 18.79 -3.89
C ILE A 317 -29.52 20.01 -3.16
N PRO A 318 -28.86 19.88 -2.00
CA PRO A 318 -28.38 21.06 -1.27
C PRO A 318 -27.39 21.94 -2.07
N PRO A 319 -26.43 21.40 -2.85
CA PRO A 319 -25.58 22.21 -3.71
C PRO A 319 -26.34 22.99 -4.78
N LEU A 320 -27.35 22.37 -5.42
CA LEU A 320 -28.20 23.02 -6.41
C LEU A 320 -29.02 24.15 -5.78
N LEU A 321 -29.53 23.92 -4.56
CA LEU A 321 -30.21 24.96 -3.79
C LEU A 321 -29.28 26.10 -3.41
N ALA A 322 -28.01 25.82 -3.07
CA ALA A 322 -27.03 26.87 -2.78
C ALA A 322 -26.81 27.79 -3.99
N ILE A 323 -26.74 27.24 -5.21
CA ILE A 323 -26.63 28.03 -6.43
C ILE A 323 -27.90 28.84 -6.70
N ALA A 324 -29.08 28.26 -6.48
CA ALA A 324 -30.35 29.01 -6.57
C ALA A 324 -30.39 30.18 -5.58
N TYR A 325 -29.98 29.96 -4.32
CA TYR A 325 -29.91 31.01 -3.30
C TYR A 325 -28.90 32.10 -3.66
N ALA A 326 -27.74 31.71 -4.21
CA ALA A 326 -26.74 32.65 -4.69
C ALA A 326 -27.27 33.52 -5.83
N GLU A 327 -27.96 32.94 -6.81
CA GLU A 327 -28.59 33.71 -7.89
C GLU A 327 -29.67 34.66 -7.38
N ILE A 328 -30.56 34.21 -6.49
CA ILE A 328 -31.58 35.07 -5.85
C ILE A 328 -30.90 36.26 -5.14
N LEU A 329 -29.77 36.01 -4.47
CA LEU A 329 -29.04 37.02 -3.71
C LEU A 329 -28.30 38.03 -4.60
N ILE A 330 -27.73 37.59 -5.72
CA ILE A 330 -27.03 38.44 -6.69
C ILE A 330 -28.06 39.28 -7.47
N GLN A 331 -29.10 38.65 -7.98
CA GLN A 331 -30.11 39.30 -8.82
C GLN A 331 -31.14 40.11 -8.03
N ASP A 332 -31.20 39.93 -6.71
CA ASP A 332 -32.19 40.54 -5.80
C ASP A 332 -33.65 40.26 -6.22
N THR A 333 -33.93 39.00 -6.56
CA THR A 333 -35.23 38.62 -7.13
C THR A 333 -36.36 38.67 -6.10
N PRO A 334 -37.59 39.03 -6.51
CA PRO A 334 -38.75 39.06 -5.61
C PRO A 334 -38.98 37.73 -4.90
N PRO A 335 -39.23 37.71 -3.57
CA PRO A 335 -39.37 36.47 -2.80
C PRO A 335 -40.46 35.52 -3.30
N GLN A 336 -41.61 36.04 -3.73
CA GLN A 336 -42.75 35.24 -4.20
C GLN A 336 -42.39 34.44 -5.46
N GLN A 337 -41.82 35.12 -6.46
CA GLN A 337 -41.39 34.51 -7.71
C GLN A 337 -40.23 33.52 -7.48
N SER A 338 -39.30 33.87 -6.59
CA SER A 338 -38.18 33.01 -6.21
C SER A 338 -38.65 31.71 -5.56
N ILE A 339 -39.59 31.79 -4.60
CA ILE A 339 -40.12 30.62 -3.87
C ILE A 339 -40.91 29.70 -4.82
N ILE A 340 -41.79 30.26 -5.67
CA ILE A 340 -42.57 29.47 -6.64
C ILE A 340 -41.63 28.73 -7.61
N THR A 341 -40.61 29.42 -8.13
CA THR A 341 -39.60 28.84 -9.04
C THR A 341 -38.80 27.74 -8.34
N LEU A 342 -38.42 27.95 -7.08
CA LEU A 342 -37.65 26.98 -6.31
C LEU A 342 -38.45 25.72 -5.97
N LEU A 343 -39.75 25.85 -5.69
CA LEU A 343 -40.64 24.70 -5.49
C LEU A 343 -40.81 23.87 -6.77
N ALA A 344 -41.00 24.51 -7.92
CA ALA A 344 -41.09 23.80 -9.19
C ALA A 344 -39.77 23.12 -9.57
N LEU A 345 -38.64 23.79 -9.31
CA LEU A 345 -37.31 23.21 -9.49
C LEU A 345 -37.11 21.95 -8.63
N LEU A 346 -37.50 22.00 -7.35
CA LEU A 346 -37.40 20.86 -6.44
C LEU A 346 -38.23 19.67 -6.90
N VAL A 347 -39.47 19.91 -7.34
CA VAL A 347 -40.33 18.86 -7.89
C VAL A 347 -39.73 18.29 -9.18
N SER A 348 -39.21 19.14 -10.07
CA SER A 348 -38.61 18.73 -11.32
C SER A 348 -37.35 17.87 -11.11
N ILE A 349 -36.40 18.33 -10.30
CA ILE A 349 -35.15 17.61 -9.98
C ILE A 349 -35.45 16.25 -9.35
N PHE A 350 -36.51 16.14 -8.55
CA PHE A 350 -36.92 14.86 -7.98
C PHE A 350 -37.28 13.82 -9.03
N PHE A 351 -38.13 14.19 -9.98
CA PHE A 351 -38.52 13.28 -11.05
C PHE A 351 -37.41 13.04 -12.08
N VAL A 352 -36.58 14.03 -12.37
CA VAL A 352 -35.39 13.89 -13.24
C VAL A 352 -34.38 12.90 -12.63
N SER A 353 -34.10 13.02 -11.34
CA SER A 353 -33.17 12.12 -10.64
C SER A 353 -33.72 10.69 -10.56
N ALA A 354 -35.02 10.56 -10.28
CA ALA A 354 -35.72 9.28 -10.29
C ALA A 354 -35.70 8.63 -11.70
N TYR A 355 -35.91 9.42 -12.76
CA TYR A 355 -35.82 8.98 -14.14
C TYR A 355 -34.44 8.38 -14.44
N GLY A 356 -33.36 9.07 -14.08
CA GLY A 356 -32.00 8.61 -14.31
C GLY A 356 -31.70 7.25 -13.68
N HIS A 357 -32.11 7.04 -12.43
CA HIS A 357 -31.93 5.76 -11.73
C HIS A 357 -32.75 4.63 -12.36
N VAL A 358 -34.02 4.90 -12.69
CA VAL A 358 -34.90 3.90 -13.34
C VAL A 358 -34.37 3.50 -14.69
N VAL A 359 -33.95 4.47 -15.52
CA VAL A 359 -33.41 4.20 -16.85
C VAL A 359 -32.09 3.42 -16.75
N ASN A 360 -31.20 3.78 -15.83
CA ASN A 360 -29.97 3.02 -15.62
C ASN A 360 -30.27 1.56 -15.21
N ASP A 361 -31.13 1.35 -14.21
CA ASP A 361 -31.50 0.01 -13.75
C ASP A 361 -32.18 -0.80 -14.87
N ILE A 362 -32.99 -0.20 -15.76
CA ILE A 362 -33.61 -0.89 -16.89
C ILE A 362 -32.56 -1.48 -17.85
N PHE A 363 -31.51 -0.72 -18.16
CA PHE A 363 -30.47 -1.15 -19.09
C PHE A 363 -29.39 -2.03 -18.45
N ASP A 364 -29.32 -2.09 -17.11
CA ASP A 364 -28.38 -2.92 -16.35
C ASP A 364 -28.92 -4.26 -15.90
N ILE A 365 -30.18 -4.62 -16.20
CA ILE A 365 -30.81 -5.87 -15.73
C ILE A 365 -29.93 -7.11 -15.98
N GLU A 366 -29.38 -7.25 -17.19
CA GLU A 366 -28.53 -8.40 -17.56
C GLU A 366 -27.15 -8.34 -16.89
N VAL A 367 -26.55 -7.14 -16.79
CA VAL A 367 -25.24 -6.92 -16.18
C VAL A 367 -25.29 -7.13 -14.66
N ASP A 368 -26.32 -6.59 -14.02
CA ASP A 368 -26.58 -6.78 -12.60
C ASP A 368 -26.85 -8.26 -12.29
N SER A 369 -27.60 -8.96 -13.15
CA SER A 369 -27.83 -10.40 -13.00
C SER A 369 -26.52 -11.20 -13.10
N GLN A 370 -25.61 -10.85 -14.01
CA GLN A 370 -24.30 -11.51 -14.14
C GLN A 370 -23.37 -11.19 -12.95
N ALA A 371 -23.47 -9.98 -12.40
CA ALA A 371 -22.72 -9.55 -11.22
C ALA A 371 -23.36 -10.00 -9.88
N GLY A 372 -24.48 -10.73 -9.92
CA GLY A 372 -25.21 -11.18 -8.72
C GLY A 372 -25.89 -10.04 -7.94
N LYS A 373 -26.09 -8.87 -8.54
CA LYS A 373 -26.75 -7.69 -7.95
C LYS A 373 -28.27 -7.78 -8.15
N HIS A 374 -29.04 -7.45 -7.10
CA HIS A 374 -30.50 -7.37 -7.19
C HIS A 374 -30.94 -6.12 -7.95
N ASN A 375 -31.56 -6.29 -9.12
CA ASN A 375 -32.10 -5.20 -9.93
C ASN A 375 -33.61 -5.00 -9.69
N ARG A 376 -34.00 -3.79 -9.29
CA ARG A 376 -35.38 -3.45 -8.90
C ARG A 376 -36.36 -3.35 -10.08
N MET A 377 -35.86 -3.21 -11.30
CA MET A 377 -36.65 -3.12 -12.53
C MET A 377 -36.86 -4.49 -13.19
N ALA A 378 -36.09 -5.51 -12.79
CA ALA A 378 -36.21 -6.87 -13.30
C ALA A 378 -37.62 -7.48 -13.17
N PRO A 379 -38.37 -7.29 -12.05
CA PRO A 379 -39.73 -7.84 -11.91
C PRO A 379 -40.80 -7.17 -12.79
N LEU A 380 -40.55 -5.98 -13.35
CA LEU A 380 -41.52 -5.24 -14.15
C LEU A 380 -41.51 -5.71 -15.61
N SER A 381 -42.66 -5.73 -16.28
CA SER A 381 -42.75 -5.99 -17.72
C SER A 381 -42.18 -4.84 -18.57
N ARG A 382 -41.82 -5.11 -19.82
CA ARG A 382 -41.32 -4.07 -20.76
C ARG A 382 -42.27 -2.87 -20.88
N GLY A 383 -43.58 -3.10 -20.96
CA GLY A 383 -44.59 -2.02 -21.02
C GLY A 383 -44.66 -1.18 -19.75
N GLN A 384 -44.55 -1.81 -18.58
CA GLN A 384 -44.53 -1.09 -17.29
C GLN A 384 -43.25 -0.24 -17.12
N ARG A 385 -42.10 -0.74 -17.58
CA ARG A 385 -40.83 0.01 -17.55
C ARG A 385 -40.92 1.28 -18.41
N ILE A 386 -41.42 1.15 -19.64
CA ILE A 386 -41.61 2.29 -20.56
C ILE A 386 -42.59 3.31 -19.98
N LEU A 387 -43.74 2.85 -19.48
CA LEU A 387 -44.76 3.73 -18.89
C LEU A 387 -44.22 4.49 -17.66
N LEU A 388 -43.43 3.83 -16.82
CA LEU A 388 -42.79 4.45 -15.66
C LEU A 388 -41.77 5.52 -16.09
N SER A 389 -40.89 5.23 -17.04
CA SER A 389 -39.92 6.21 -17.57
C SER A 389 -40.60 7.42 -18.21
N LEU A 390 -41.65 7.22 -19.02
CA LEU A 390 -42.42 8.31 -19.61
C LEU A 390 -43.16 9.12 -18.54
N GLY A 391 -43.76 8.44 -17.55
CA GLY A 391 -44.44 9.10 -16.43
C GLY A 391 -43.51 9.99 -15.61
N LEU A 392 -42.29 9.54 -15.33
CA LEU A 392 -41.27 10.33 -14.63
C LEU A 392 -40.79 11.52 -15.46
N ALA A 393 -40.55 11.34 -16.76
CA ALA A 393 -40.16 12.43 -17.65
C ALA A 393 -41.24 13.53 -17.75
N ILE A 394 -42.51 13.12 -17.90
CA ILE A 394 -43.65 14.05 -17.91
C ILE A 394 -43.76 14.75 -16.55
N ALA A 395 -43.73 14.00 -15.45
CA ALA A 395 -43.84 14.57 -14.10
C ALA A 395 -42.73 15.59 -13.77
N GLY A 396 -41.51 15.39 -14.30
CA GLY A 396 -40.43 16.36 -14.16
C GLY A 396 -40.56 17.60 -15.06
N ALA A 397 -41.32 17.52 -16.15
CA ALA A 397 -41.59 18.65 -17.06
C ALA A 397 -42.81 19.49 -16.64
N VAL A 398 -43.83 18.86 -16.04
CA VAL A 398 -45.10 19.50 -15.65
C VAL A 398 -44.96 20.78 -14.82
N PRO A 399 -44.08 20.88 -13.79
CA PRO A 399 -43.94 22.11 -13.01
C PRO A 399 -43.60 23.34 -13.85
N TRP A 400 -42.90 23.14 -14.97
CA TRP A 400 -42.45 24.20 -15.86
C TRP A 400 -43.55 24.72 -16.79
N LEU A 401 -44.62 23.95 -17.03
CA LEU A 401 -45.78 24.41 -17.79
C LEU A 401 -46.55 25.52 -17.06
N PHE A 402 -46.42 25.59 -15.72
CA PHE A 402 -47.10 26.57 -14.88
C PHE A 402 -46.29 27.86 -14.64
N ILE A 403 -44.97 27.81 -14.80
CA ILE A 403 -44.06 28.94 -14.51
C ILE A 403 -43.43 29.51 -15.79
N GLY A 404 -43.35 28.71 -16.86
CA GLY A 404 -42.69 29.05 -18.11
C GLY A 404 -41.17 28.91 -18.02
N LEU A 405 -40.56 28.28 -19.04
CA LEU A 405 -39.11 28.23 -19.21
C LEU A 405 -38.72 28.98 -20.48
N ASN A 406 -37.58 29.64 -20.45
CA ASN A 406 -36.96 30.14 -21.67
C ASN A 406 -36.41 28.98 -22.52
N LEU A 407 -36.14 29.25 -23.80
CA LEU A 407 -35.68 28.24 -24.76
C LEU A 407 -34.38 27.55 -24.30
N THR A 408 -33.44 28.30 -23.72
CA THR A 408 -32.17 27.77 -23.23
C THR A 408 -32.39 26.75 -22.10
N SER A 409 -33.26 27.06 -21.13
CA SER A 409 -33.59 26.16 -20.02
C SER A 409 -34.35 24.91 -20.49
N VAL A 410 -35.18 25.03 -21.53
CA VAL A 410 -35.82 23.87 -22.18
C VAL A 410 -34.77 22.96 -22.83
N ILE A 411 -33.81 23.54 -23.56
CA ILE A 411 -32.70 22.79 -24.17
C ILE A 411 -31.86 22.11 -23.09
N LEU A 412 -31.52 22.82 -22.01
CA LEU A 412 -30.75 22.27 -20.90
C LEU A 412 -31.50 21.11 -20.22
N LEU A 413 -32.79 21.26 -19.90
CA LEU A 413 -33.60 20.20 -19.32
C LEU A 413 -33.71 18.98 -20.27
N ALA A 414 -33.94 19.21 -21.57
CA ALA A 414 -33.99 18.16 -22.57
C ALA A 414 -32.63 17.43 -22.71
N SER A 415 -31.52 18.16 -22.62
CA SER A 415 -30.18 17.59 -22.67
C SER A 415 -29.86 16.74 -21.44
N ILE A 416 -30.35 17.10 -20.23
CA ILE A 416 -30.25 16.24 -19.03
C ILE A 416 -30.97 14.91 -19.27
N TYR A 417 -32.22 14.93 -19.72
CA TYR A 417 -32.96 13.70 -20.03
C TYR A 417 -32.26 12.87 -21.10
N THR A 418 -31.82 13.51 -22.19
CA THR A 418 -31.11 12.84 -23.29
C THR A 418 -29.84 12.15 -22.78
N LEU A 419 -29.02 12.84 -21.99
CA LEU A 419 -27.80 12.29 -21.42
C LEU A 419 -28.06 11.15 -20.44
N LEU A 420 -29.06 11.28 -19.56
CA LEU A 420 -29.49 10.21 -18.66
C LEU A 420 -29.96 8.95 -19.41
N THR A 421 -30.45 9.10 -20.65
CA THR A 421 -30.83 7.96 -21.50
C THR A 421 -29.65 7.37 -22.25
N ILE A 422 -28.83 8.18 -22.94
CA ILE A 422 -27.71 7.66 -23.77
C ILE A 422 -26.54 7.16 -22.93
N TYR A 423 -26.45 7.57 -21.66
CA TYR A 423 -25.43 7.11 -20.74
C TYR A 423 -25.48 5.58 -20.53
N PRO A 424 -26.64 4.97 -20.20
CA PRO A 424 -26.77 3.53 -20.11
C PRO A 424 -27.29 2.83 -21.39
N ALA A 425 -27.94 3.52 -22.33
CA ALA A 425 -28.60 2.87 -23.48
C ALA A 425 -27.66 2.58 -24.69
N PRO A 426 -27.74 1.39 -25.32
CA PRO A 426 -27.11 1.12 -26.63
C PRO A 426 -27.71 1.97 -27.77
N PRO A 427 -26.95 2.26 -28.86
CA PRO A 427 -25.59 1.81 -29.16
C PRO A 427 -24.47 2.68 -28.54
N LEU A 428 -24.81 3.85 -27.97
CA LEU A 428 -23.82 4.79 -27.44
C LEU A 428 -23.21 4.29 -26.12
N ARG A 429 -24.08 3.99 -25.14
CA ARG A 429 -23.76 3.44 -23.81
C ARG A 429 -22.50 4.06 -23.23
N LEU A 430 -22.54 5.38 -23.00
CA LEU A 430 -21.36 6.18 -22.66
C LEU A 430 -20.63 5.71 -21.40
N LYS A 431 -21.33 5.06 -20.46
CA LYS A 431 -20.73 4.53 -19.22
C LYS A 431 -19.59 3.53 -19.44
N GLU A 432 -19.51 2.90 -20.62
CA GLU A 432 -18.45 1.96 -21.01
C GLU A 432 -17.34 2.61 -21.87
N ARG A 433 -17.30 3.94 -21.94
CA ARG A 433 -16.36 4.69 -22.79
C ARG A 433 -15.23 5.36 -21.99
N TYR A 434 -14.77 4.72 -20.91
CA TYR A 434 -13.65 5.18 -20.08
C TYR A 434 -13.80 6.66 -19.65
N LEU A 435 -12.95 7.55 -20.20
CA LEU A 435 -12.95 8.98 -19.92
C LEU A 435 -14.28 9.64 -20.29
N TRP A 436 -14.82 9.31 -21.46
CA TRP A 436 -16.08 9.90 -21.92
C TRP A 436 -17.26 9.45 -21.05
N GLY A 437 -17.18 8.26 -20.44
CA GLY A 437 -18.16 7.82 -19.44
C GLY A 437 -18.11 8.68 -18.18
N ALA A 438 -16.92 8.88 -17.62
CA ALA A 438 -16.74 9.72 -16.43
C ALA A 438 -17.14 11.19 -16.67
N VAL A 439 -16.79 11.75 -17.84
CA VAL A 439 -17.16 13.11 -18.24
C VAL A 439 -18.66 13.25 -18.44
N ALA A 440 -19.29 12.30 -19.14
CA ALA A 440 -20.74 12.33 -19.38
C ALA A 440 -21.52 12.24 -18.06
N ASP A 441 -21.11 11.36 -17.14
CA ASP A 441 -21.76 11.23 -15.84
C ASP A 441 -21.60 12.50 -14.99
N ALA A 442 -20.40 13.07 -14.93
CA ALA A 442 -20.12 14.31 -14.19
C ALA A 442 -20.91 15.51 -14.76
N ALA A 443 -20.99 15.59 -16.08
CA ALA A 443 -21.75 16.63 -16.76
C ALA A 443 -23.26 16.49 -16.49
N THR A 444 -23.79 15.27 -16.56
CA THR A 444 -25.23 15.00 -16.47
C THR A 444 -25.77 15.15 -15.05
N VAL A 445 -25.01 14.70 -14.06
CA VAL A 445 -25.46 14.66 -12.66
C VAL A 445 -25.14 15.95 -11.91
N HIS A 446 -24.10 16.68 -12.32
CA HIS A 446 -23.62 17.86 -11.60
C HIS A 446 -23.58 19.13 -12.44
N ALA A 447 -22.84 19.15 -13.55
CA ALA A 447 -22.58 20.40 -14.27
C ALA A 447 -23.82 21.00 -14.95
N ILE A 448 -24.52 20.22 -15.77
CA ILE A 448 -25.69 20.68 -16.54
C ILE A 448 -26.89 21.01 -15.62
N PRO A 449 -27.20 20.22 -14.57
CA PRO A 449 -28.18 20.62 -13.58
C PRO A 449 -27.84 21.95 -12.89
N THR A 450 -26.57 22.17 -12.51
CA THR A 450 -26.13 23.45 -11.94
C THR A 450 -26.32 24.60 -12.92
N LEU A 451 -25.95 24.39 -14.20
CA LEU A 451 -26.14 25.39 -15.25
C LEU A 451 -27.64 25.68 -15.50
N LEU A 452 -28.50 24.66 -15.46
CA LEU A 452 -29.95 24.81 -15.57
C LEU A 452 -30.48 25.67 -14.42
N VAL A 453 -30.06 25.40 -13.18
CA VAL A 453 -30.47 26.21 -12.02
C VAL A 453 -30.03 27.66 -12.19
N ALA A 454 -28.76 27.90 -12.51
CA ALA A 454 -28.25 29.26 -12.71
C ALA A 454 -29.04 30.00 -13.81
N THR A 455 -29.27 29.33 -14.95
CA THR A 455 -29.99 29.90 -16.10
C THR A 455 -31.45 30.21 -15.79
N VAL A 456 -32.15 29.31 -15.08
CA VAL A 456 -33.55 29.51 -14.67
C VAL A 456 -33.68 30.75 -13.80
N PHE A 457 -32.86 30.86 -12.76
CA PHE A 457 -32.93 32.00 -11.83
C PHE A 457 -32.44 33.31 -12.45
N SER A 458 -31.41 33.26 -13.29
CA SER A 458 -30.94 34.41 -14.08
C SER A 458 -32.06 34.97 -14.97
N SER A 459 -32.87 34.08 -15.56
CA SER A 459 -33.96 34.47 -16.47
C SER A 459 -35.22 35.03 -15.81
N LEU A 460 -35.28 35.06 -14.47
CA LEU A 460 -36.39 35.71 -13.76
C LEU A 460 -36.39 37.22 -13.96
N MET A 461 -35.24 37.81 -14.30
CA MET A 461 -35.06 39.23 -14.58
C MET A 461 -34.92 39.47 -16.09
N ALA A 462 -35.45 40.61 -16.57
CA ALA A 462 -35.40 40.96 -18.00
C ALA A 462 -33.95 41.18 -18.50
N THR A 463 -33.06 41.68 -17.63
CA THR A 463 -31.64 41.87 -17.91
C THR A 463 -30.82 41.34 -16.74
N PRO A 464 -30.21 40.15 -16.86
CA PRO A 464 -29.40 39.58 -15.79
C PRO A 464 -28.18 40.44 -15.46
N GLN A 465 -27.83 40.54 -14.17
CA GLN A 465 -26.58 41.18 -13.75
C GLN A 465 -25.35 40.44 -14.28
N SER A 466 -24.25 41.16 -14.55
CA SER A 466 -22.98 40.60 -15.03
C SER A 466 -22.40 39.52 -14.11
N GLY A 467 -22.64 39.63 -12.80
CA GLY A 467 -22.25 38.65 -11.79
C GLY A 467 -22.90 37.26 -11.98
N SER A 468 -24.08 37.19 -12.58
CA SER A 468 -24.81 35.92 -12.80
C SER A 468 -24.19 35.06 -13.89
N TYR A 469 -23.72 35.66 -14.99
CA TYR A 469 -22.97 34.90 -16.01
C TYR A 469 -21.67 34.32 -15.43
N SER A 470 -20.99 35.10 -14.59
CA SER A 470 -19.76 34.65 -13.92
C SER A 470 -20.05 33.53 -12.90
N LEU A 471 -21.13 33.67 -12.13
CA LEU A 471 -21.60 32.65 -11.20
C LEU A 471 -21.95 31.36 -11.93
N ALA A 472 -22.72 31.43 -13.03
CA ALA A 472 -23.11 30.27 -13.82
C ALA A 472 -21.90 29.49 -14.35
N ILE A 473 -20.88 30.17 -14.88
CA ILE A 473 -19.66 29.53 -15.41
C ILE A 473 -18.87 28.86 -14.27
N VAL A 474 -18.58 29.59 -13.20
CA VAL A 474 -17.76 29.09 -12.09
C VAL A 474 -18.48 27.98 -11.32
N ALA A 475 -19.77 28.14 -11.04
CA ALA A 475 -20.58 27.12 -10.37
C ALA A 475 -20.66 25.83 -11.21
N THR A 476 -20.78 25.94 -12.53
CA THR A 476 -20.81 24.79 -13.44
C THR A 476 -19.46 24.07 -13.46
N ALA A 477 -18.34 24.81 -13.57
CA ALA A 477 -17.00 24.24 -13.54
C ALA A 477 -16.68 23.57 -12.20
N TRP A 478 -17.06 24.21 -11.09
CA TRP A 478 -16.94 23.66 -9.75
C TRP A 478 -17.76 22.37 -9.58
N ALA A 479 -19.04 22.40 -9.98
CA ALA A 479 -19.92 21.23 -9.89
C ALA A 479 -19.40 20.06 -10.75
N PHE A 480 -18.81 20.35 -11.91
CA PHE A 480 -18.14 19.34 -12.73
C PHE A 480 -16.97 18.68 -11.97
N GLY A 481 -16.10 19.48 -11.32
CA GLY A 481 -14.99 18.95 -10.50
C GLY A 481 -15.46 18.05 -9.35
N VAL A 482 -16.51 18.49 -8.62
CA VAL A 482 -17.17 17.67 -7.57
C VAL A 482 -17.67 16.34 -8.15
N GLY A 483 -18.33 16.40 -9.32
CA GLY A 483 -18.85 15.23 -10.02
C GLY A 483 -17.74 14.26 -10.42
N VAL A 484 -16.69 14.74 -11.09
CA VAL A 484 -15.53 13.93 -11.49
C VAL A 484 -14.93 13.22 -10.28
N ARG A 485 -14.71 13.93 -9.16
CA ARG A 485 -14.19 13.31 -7.94
C ARG A 485 -15.11 12.20 -7.42
N GLY A 486 -16.42 12.47 -7.32
CA GLY A 486 -17.41 11.50 -6.86
C GLY A 486 -17.47 10.24 -7.74
N ILE A 487 -17.43 10.41 -9.06
CA ILE A 487 -17.49 9.31 -10.03
C ILE A 487 -16.22 8.48 -10.03
N LEU A 488 -15.04 9.10 -9.97
CA LEU A 488 -13.78 8.36 -9.88
C LEU A 488 -13.71 7.53 -8.59
N LEU A 489 -14.19 8.07 -7.46
CA LEU A 489 -14.32 7.32 -6.20
C LEU A 489 -15.30 6.15 -6.34
N HIS A 490 -16.45 6.37 -6.96
CA HIS A 490 -17.43 5.31 -7.21
C HIS A 490 -16.85 4.19 -8.09
N GLN A 491 -16.14 4.54 -9.17
CA GLN A 491 -15.48 3.56 -10.04
C GLN A 491 -14.36 2.80 -9.32
N ILE A 492 -13.60 3.45 -8.42
CA ILE A 492 -12.62 2.77 -7.58
C ILE A 492 -13.32 1.71 -6.68
N TRP A 493 -14.47 2.06 -6.10
CA TRP A 493 -15.22 1.15 -5.24
C TRP A 493 -15.91 0.00 -5.99
N ASP A 494 -16.41 0.23 -7.19
CA ASP A 494 -17.12 -0.80 -7.98
C ASP A 494 -16.18 -1.59 -8.90
N ARG A 495 -14.88 -1.28 -8.91
CA ARG A 495 -13.86 -1.85 -9.81
C ARG A 495 -13.90 -3.37 -9.87
N GLU A 496 -14.04 -4.06 -8.74
CA GLU A 496 -14.07 -5.53 -8.73
C GLU A 496 -15.32 -6.09 -9.43
N ASN A 497 -16.47 -5.44 -9.26
CA ASN A 497 -17.70 -5.83 -9.94
C ASN A 497 -17.62 -5.47 -11.43
N ASP A 498 -17.04 -4.32 -11.78
CA ASP A 498 -16.79 -3.91 -13.17
C ASP A 498 -15.87 -4.92 -13.88
N LEU A 499 -14.82 -5.39 -13.21
CA LEU A 499 -13.92 -6.43 -13.75
C LEU A 499 -14.63 -7.77 -13.96
N LYS A 500 -15.48 -8.18 -13.01
CA LYS A 500 -16.27 -9.43 -13.10
C LYS A 500 -17.31 -9.40 -14.22
N SER A 501 -17.91 -8.23 -14.46
CA SER A 501 -18.96 -8.03 -15.46
C SER A 501 -18.44 -7.55 -16.83
N GLY A 502 -17.13 -7.32 -16.97
CA GLY A 502 -16.50 -6.86 -18.20
C GLY A 502 -16.78 -5.39 -18.55
N VAL A 503 -17.31 -4.59 -17.61
CA VAL A 503 -17.63 -3.18 -17.81
C VAL A 503 -16.36 -2.34 -17.88
N LYS A 504 -16.26 -1.49 -18.92
CA LYS A 504 -15.05 -0.71 -19.23
C LYS A 504 -15.07 0.68 -18.58
N THR A 505 -14.54 0.78 -17.35
CA THR A 505 -14.41 2.06 -16.59
C THR A 505 -12.97 2.57 -16.50
N LEU A 506 -12.74 3.81 -16.07
CA LEU A 506 -11.37 4.33 -15.88
C LEU A 506 -10.60 3.53 -14.82
N ALA A 507 -11.30 3.05 -13.78
CA ALA A 507 -10.71 2.25 -12.72
C ALA A 507 -10.23 0.88 -13.21
N THR A 508 -10.96 0.26 -14.16
CA THR A 508 -10.51 -0.97 -14.83
C THR A 508 -9.31 -0.74 -15.76
N LYS A 509 -9.21 0.43 -16.41
CA LYS A 509 -8.14 0.74 -17.38
C LYS A 509 -6.82 1.20 -16.73
N PHE A 510 -6.87 2.13 -15.78
CA PHE A 510 -5.68 2.82 -15.24
C PHE A 510 -5.29 2.38 -13.82
N GLY A 511 -6.13 1.59 -13.16
CA GLY A 511 -5.88 1.09 -11.80
C GLY A 511 -6.15 2.12 -10.68
N VAL A 512 -6.24 1.63 -9.45
CA VAL A 512 -6.66 2.42 -8.28
C VAL A 512 -5.64 3.48 -7.89
N ALA A 513 -4.34 3.17 -7.97
CA ALA A 513 -3.28 4.11 -7.58
C ALA A 513 -3.25 5.36 -8.47
N SER A 514 -3.38 5.20 -9.79
CA SER A 514 -3.41 6.30 -10.76
C SER A 514 -4.63 7.20 -10.56
N LEU A 515 -5.80 6.62 -10.30
CA LEU A 515 -7.01 7.41 -10.04
C LEU A 515 -6.95 8.15 -8.70
N ARG A 516 -6.40 7.52 -7.65
CA ARG A 516 -6.12 8.22 -6.38
C ARG A 516 -5.16 9.39 -6.58
N PHE A 517 -4.14 9.23 -7.42
CA PHE A 517 -3.26 10.34 -7.78
C PHE A 517 -4.02 11.48 -8.47
N TRP A 518 -4.86 11.19 -9.47
CA TRP A 518 -5.68 12.23 -10.13
C TRP A 518 -6.64 12.93 -9.16
N ILE A 519 -7.31 12.16 -8.29
CA ILE A 519 -8.21 12.72 -7.28
C ILE A 519 -7.46 13.67 -6.35
N ASN A 520 -6.32 13.24 -5.80
CA ASN A 520 -5.62 13.96 -4.74
C ASN A 520 -4.87 15.19 -5.24
N TYR A 521 -4.25 15.09 -6.43
CA TYR A 521 -3.31 16.10 -6.91
C TYR A 521 -3.81 16.95 -8.06
N ILE A 522 -4.94 16.59 -8.69
CA ILE A 522 -5.51 17.35 -9.82
C ILE A 522 -6.93 17.81 -9.49
N VAL A 523 -7.85 16.86 -9.28
CA VAL A 523 -9.28 17.14 -9.17
C VAL A 523 -9.59 17.91 -7.89
N PHE A 524 -9.09 17.45 -6.74
CA PHE A 524 -9.38 18.07 -5.46
C PHE A 524 -8.79 19.50 -5.31
N PRO A 525 -7.52 19.77 -5.66
CA PRO A 525 -6.99 21.15 -5.63
C PRO A 525 -7.77 22.09 -6.54
N LEU A 526 -8.15 21.63 -7.75
CA LEU A 526 -8.96 22.41 -8.67
C LEU A 526 -10.36 22.71 -8.11
N GLU A 527 -11.02 21.72 -7.52
CA GLU A 527 -12.31 21.88 -6.83
C GLU A 527 -12.19 22.91 -5.69
N ALA A 528 -11.13 22.84 -4.88
CA ALA A 528 -10.89 23.77 -3.78
C ALA A 528 -10.73 25.21 -4.27
N ILE A 529 -9.92 25.42 -5.31
CA ILE A 529 -9.73 26.74 -5.94
C ILE A 529 -11.07 27.27 -6.47
N LEU A 530 -11.80 26.46 -7.24
CA LEU A 530 -13.08 26.86 -7.82
C LEU A 530 -14.14 27.16 -6.74
N SER A 531 -14.13 26.42 -5.62
CA SER A 531 -15.01 26.71 -4.48
C SER A 531 -14.67 28.03 -3.80
N GLY A 532 -13.38 28.37 -3.70
CA GLY A 532 -12.92 29.67 -3.21
C GLY A 532 -13.36 30.80 -4.14
N VAL A 533 -13.17 30.64 -5.45
CA VAL A 533 -13.64 31.61 -6.46
C VAL A 533 -15.16 31.77 -6.42
N LEU A 534 -15.92 30.69 -6.23
CA LEU A 534 -17.37 30.73 -6.07
C LEU A 534 -17.78 31.61 -4.88
N VAL A 535 -17.16 31.42 -3.71
CA VAL A 535 -17.41 32.26 -2.52
C VAL A 535 -17.02 33.71 -2.77
N LEU A 536 -15.87 33.95 -3.42
CA LEU A 536 -15.42 35.30 -3.77
C LEU A 536 -16.44 36.02 -4.66
N LEU A 537 -16.95 35.36 -5.70
CA LEU A 537 -17.96 35.95 -6.58
C LEU A 537 -19.25 36.30 -5.84
N ILE A 538 -19.77 35.37 -5.02
CA ILE A 538 -21.01 35.64 -4.26
C ILE A 538 -20.78 36.74 -3.21
N SER A 539 -19.59 36.80 -2.63
CA SER A 539 -19.24 37.78 -1.60
C SER A 539 -19.21 39.23 -2.12
N GLN A 540 -19.05 39.44 -3.43
CA GLN A 540 -19.15 40.79 -4.03
C GLN A 540 -20.54 41.39 -3.80
N SER A 541 -21.58 40.56 -3.90
CA SER A 541 -22.96 40.95 -3.61
C SER A 541 -23.34 40.80 -2.14
N ALA A 542 -22.66 39.93 -1.38
CA ALA A 542 -22.93 39.69 0.03
C ALA A 542 -21.65 39.49 0.87
N PRO A 543 -20.97 40.58 1.28
CA PRO A 543 -19.68 40.51 1.96
C PRO A 543 -19.70 39.72 3.28
N LEU A 544 -20.85 39.69 3.95
CA LEU A 544 -21.03 38.93 5.20
C LEU A 544 -20.90 37.41 5.01
N LEU A 545 -20.93 36.89 3.78
CA LEU A 545 -20.66 35.48 3.49
C LEU A 545 -19.22 35.06 3.85
N PHE A 546 -18.26 35.99 3.89
CA PHE A 546 -16.91 35.70 4.34
C PHE A 546 -16.83 35.25 5.80
N VAL A 547 -17.75 35.71 6.64
CA VAL A 547 -17.75 35.36 8.07
C VAL A 547 -17.97 33.86 8.28
N PRO A 548 -19.10 33.24 7.82
CA PRO A 548 -19.30 31.81 7.97
C PRO A 548 -18.27 30.98 7.18
N PHE A 549 -17.75 31.48 6.05
CA PHE A 549 -16.68 30.81 5.31
C PHE A 549 -15.36 30.79 6.07
N THR A 550 -14.96 31.92 6.67
CA THR A 550 -13.75 32.02 7.50
C THR A 550 -13.89 31.16 8.76
N VAL A 551 -15.07 31.17 9.39
CA VAL A 551 -15.38 30.27 10.51
C VAL A 551 -15.25 28.81 10.09
N TYR A 552 -15.77 28.43 8.93
CA TYR A 552 -15.62 27.08 8.38
C TYR A 552 -14.13 26.71 8.16
N LEU A 553 -13.33 27.60 7.57
CA LEU A 553 -11.90 27.38 7.37
C LEU A 553 -11.13 27.27 8.69
N LEU A 554 -11.45 28.11 9.68
CA LEU A 554 -10.87 28.04 11.02
C LEU A 554 -11.24 26.71 11.69
N LEU A 555 -12.50 26.29 11.61
CA LEU A 555 -12.95 25.00 12.15
C LEU A 555 -12.23 23.82 11.46
N LEU A 556 -11.97 23.89 10.16
CA LEU A 556 -11.13 22.90 9.45
C LEU A 556 -9.68 22.91 9.93
N PHE A 557 -9.08 24.08 10.07
CA PHE A 557 -7.72 24.25 10.59
C PHE A 557 -7.58 23.70 12.02
N PHE A 558 -8.61 23.87 12.86
CA PHE A 558 -8.65 23.36 14.23
C PHE A 558 -9.16 21.93 14.38
N SER A 559 -9.63 21.25 13.33
CA SER A 559 -10.18 19.88 13.41
C SER A 559 -9.26 18.77 12.89
N THR A 560 -8.11 19.11 12.31
CA THR A 560 -7.15 18.13 11.79
C THR A 560 -6.20 17.64 12.89
N GLU A 561 -6.52 16.50 13.51
CA GLU A 561 -5.47 15.55 13.89
C GLU A 561 -4.99 14.89 12.58
N TYR A 562 -3.68 14.94 12.34
CA TYR A 562 -3.01 14.45 11.13
C TYR A 562 -3.08 12.91 11.05
N ASP A 563 -4.21 12.38 10.58
CA ASP A 563 -4.21 11.16 9.80
C ASP A 563 -3.88 11.52 8.35
N GLU A 564 -3.13 10.65 7.66
CA GLU A 564 -2.70 10.82 6.26
C GLU A 564 -3.82 11.43 5.39
N PHE A 565 -3.49 12.50 4.67
CA PHE A 565 -4.39 13.14 3.73
C PHE A 565 -4.74 12.17 2.59
N ASP A 566 -5.87 11.47 2.75
CA ASP A 566 -6.52 10.67 1.71
C ASP A 566 -7.92 11.24 1.48
N PRO A 567 -8.15 12.00 0.38
CA PRO A 567 -9.48 12.50 0.03
C PRO A 567 -10.38 11.38 -0.55
N SER A 568 -9.91 10.12 -0.59
CA SER A 568 -10.78 8.96 -0.72
C SER A 568 -11.23 8.43 0.65
N PRO A 569 -12.48 7.99 0.80
CA PRO A 569 -12.91 7.35 2.03
C PRO A 569 -12.11 6.06 2.28
N SER A 570 -11.43 6.00 3.43
CA SER A 570 -11.03 4.75 4.06
C SER A 570 -12.25 3.82 4.12
N ILE A 571 -12.04 2.57 3.72
CA ILE A 571 -13.05 1.51 3.58
C ILE A 571 -14.11 1.59 4.71
N LYS A 572 -15.37 1.67 4.29
CA LYS A 572 -16.58 2.08 5.03
C LYS A 572 -16.66 1.63 6.50
N LYS A 573 -16.33 2.53 7.43
CA LYS A 573 -17.18 3.00 8.57
C LYS A 573 -16.38 3.86 9.57
N SER A 574 -15.56 4.80 9.11
CA SER A 574 -15.19 5.92 9.98
C SER A 574 -16.37 6.89 10.06
N VAL A 575 -17.24 6.72 11.06
CA VAL A 575 -18.09 7.82 11.53
C VAL A 575 -17.13 8.89 12.06
N GLY A 576 -16.76 9.86 11.22
CA GLY A 576 -15.98 11.01 11.65
C GLY A 576 -14.82 11.47 10.75
N LYS A 577 -14.53 10.82 9.61
CA LYS A 577 -13.58 11.39 8.63
C LYS A 577 -14.34 12.18 7.57
N ASN A 578 -14.45 13.49 7.77
CA ASN A 578 -15.10 14.39 6.84
C ASN A 578 -14.27 14.50 5.57
N ILE A 579 -14.91 14.33 4.41
CA ILE A 579 -14.33 14.74 3.13
C ILE A 579 -14.28 16.27 3.16
N LEU A 580 -13.07 16.83 3.20
CA LEU A 580 -12.85 18.27 3.20
C LEU A 580 -13.62 18.91 2.01
N LEU A 581 -14.26 20.06 2.24
CA LEU A 581 -15.21 20.76 1.33
C LEU A 581 -16.62 20.16 1.18
N HIS A 582 -16.87 18.85 1.36
CA HIS A 582 -18.22 18.31 1.13
C HIS A 582 -19.27 18.90 2.09
N ASP A 583 -18.90 19.01 3.37
CA ASP A 583 -19.72 19.66 4.39
C ASP A 583 -19.98 21.13 4.09
N PHE A 584 -19.02 21.79 3.42
CA PHE A 584 -19.13 23.21 3.09
C PHE A 584 -20.33 23.45 2.19
N TYR A 585 -20.45 22.75 1.08
CA TYR A 585 -21.49 23.02 0.10
C TYR A 585 -22.81 22.27 0.33
N GLU A 586 -22.82 21.17 1.08
CA GLU A 586 -24.07 20.49 1.43
C GLU A 586 -24.84 21.20 2.55
N VAL A 587 -24.12 21.82 3.49
CA VAL A 587 -24.72 22.34 4.73
C VAL A 587 -24.37 23.81 4.94
N TRP A 588 -23.09 24.16 5.00
CA TRP A 588 -22.67 25.50 5.43
C TRP A 588 -23.04 26.60 4.42
N LEU A 589 -22.78 26.40 3.14
CA LEU A 589 -23.03 27.35 2.07
C LEU A 589 -24.54 27.62 1.87
N PRO A 590 -25.41 26.62 1.63
CA PRO A 590 -26.84 26.87 1.46
C PRO A 590 -27.47 27.49 2.71
N PHE A 591 -27.07 27.07 3.92
CA PHE A 591 -27.55 27.65 5.16
C PHE A 591 -27.12 29.12 5.33
N SER A 592 -25.86 29.43 5.04
CA SER A 592 -25.32 30.79 5.12
C SER A 592 -26.00 31.74 4.14
N LEU A 593 -26.15 31.32 2.89
CA LEU A 593 -26.81 32.11 1.85
C LEU A 593 -28.28 32.37 2.19
N LEU A 594 -28.98 31.35 2.68
CA LEU A 594 -30.40 31.47 3.03
C LEU A 594 -30.63 32.31 4.29
N THR A 595 -29.68 32.30 5.22
CA THR A 595 -29.68 33.20 6.38
C THR A 595 -29.45 34.65 5.95
N LEU A 596 -28.50 34.89 5.04
CA LEU A 596 -28.28 36.22 4.47
C LEU A 596 -29.50 36.74 3.69
N LEU A 597 -30.15 35.87 2.89
CA LEU A 597 -31.41 36.20 2.22
C LEU A 597 -32.52 36.54 3.21
N SER A 598 -32.59 35.81 4.32
CA SER A 598 -33.58 36.04 5.39
C SER A 598 -33.38 37.37 6.10
N PHE A 599 -32.13 37.83 6.25
CA PHE A 599 -31.82 39.18 6.74
C PHE A 599 -32.23 40.28 5.77
N ARG A 600 -32.16 40.04 4.45
CA ARG A 600 -32.62 41.00 3.44
C ARG A 600 -34.14 41.05 3.34
N GLN A 601 -34.79 39.89 3.35
CA GLN A 601 -36.22 39.74 3.11
C GLN A 601 -36.80 38.67 4.07
N PRO A 602 -37.65 39.05 5.04
CA PRO A 602 -38.16 38.13 6.06
C PRO A 602 -38.96 36.94 5.52
N LEU A 603 -39.53 37.02 4.32
CA LEU A 603 -40.29 35.92 3.72
C LEU A 603 -39.41 34.66 3.48
N PHE A 604 -38.09 34.84 3.33
CA PHE A 604 -37.16 33.71 3.22
C PHE A 604 -36.95 32.96 4.54
N LEU A 605 -37.41 33.47 5.70
CA LEU A 605 -37.42 32.69 6.95
C LEU A 605 -38.27 31.43 6.85
N ILE A 606 -39.35 31.48 6.06
CA ILE A 606 -40.19 30.30 5.78
C ILE A 606 -39.35 29.25 5.03
N LEU A 607 -38.56 29.70 4.06
CA LEU A 607 -37.69 28.82 3.28
C LEU A 607 -36.53 28.30 4.13
N LEU A 608 -35.97 29.11 5.04
CA LEU A 608 -34.97 28.69 6.02
C LEU A 608 -35.51 27.59 6.95
N GLY A 609 -36.72 27.77 7.49
CA GLY A 609 -37.38 26.76 8.30
C GLY A 609 -37.62 25.46 7.53
N LEU A 610 -38.10 25.55 6.29
CA LEU A 610 -38.30 24.40 5.41
C LEU A 610 -36.98 23.68 5.09
N HIS A 611 -35.91 24.41 4.79
CA HIS A 611 -34.59 23.85 4.53
C HIS A 611 -34.02 23.13 5.76
N ILE A 612 -34.16 23.71 6.96
CA ILE A 612 -33.74 23.05 8.21
C ILE A 612 -34.54 21.76 8.44
N ILE A 613 -35.85 21.75 8.18
CA ILE A 613 -36.68 20.56 8.35
C ILE A 613 -36.28 19.45 7.35
N LEU A 614 -36.14 19.80 6.07
CA LEU A 614 -35.82 18.84 5.01
C LEU A 614 -34.42 18.23 5.16
N PHE A 615 -33.45 19.00 5.65
CA PHE A 615 -32.06 18.58 5.78
C PHE A 615 -31.61 18.39 7.25
N TYR A 616 -32.56 18.30 8.19
CA TYR A 616 -32.29 18.18 9.63
C TYR A 616 -31.30 17.05 9.95
N SER A 617 -31.44 15.89 9.31
CA SER A 617 -30.56 14.75 9.56
C SER A 617 -29.10 15.05 9.19
N ALA A 618 -28.87 15.67 8.03
CA ALA A 618 -27.54 16.06 7.56
C ALA A 618 -26.94 17.15 8.48
N ILE A 619 -27.72 18.20 8.78
CA ILE A 619 -27.31 19.30 9.66
C ILE A 619 -26.94 18.78 11.05
N LYS A 620 -27.80 17.94 11.66
CA LYS A 620 -27.57 17.36 12.99
C LYS A 620 -26.29 16.52 13.04
N GLN A 621 -26.07 15.67 12.02
CA GLN A 621 -24.88 14.83 11.98
C GLN A 621 -23.59 15.66 11.93
N ARG A 622 -23.54 16.71 11.10
CA ARG A 622 -22.35 17.55 10.97
C ARG A 622 -22.10 18.42 12.21
N LEU A 623 -23.16 18.95 12.83
CA LEU A 623 -23.04 19.66 14.11
C LEU A 623 -22.56 18.76 15.25
N LEU A 624 -22.99 17.49 15.31
CA LEU A 624 -22.51 16.53 16.31
C LEU A 624 -21.02 16.19 16.14
N VAL A 625 -20.53 16.06 14.91
CA VAL A 625 -19.10 15.84 14.62
C VAL A 625 -18.28 17.06 15.07
N LEU A 626 -18.75 18.26 14.74
CA LEU A 626 -18.13 19.52 15.17
C LEU A 626 -18.10 19.68 16.69
N ALA A 627 -19.21 19.36 17.38
CA ALA A 627 -19.30 19.45 18.83
C ALA A 627 -18.38 18.44 19.53
N ARG A 628 -18.19 17.25 18.95
CA ARG A 628 -17.24 16.25 19.45
C ARG A 628 -15.80 16.69 19.27
N SER A 629 -15.43 17.23 18.11
CA SER A 629 -14.06 17.72 17.87
C SER A 629 -13.69 18.91 18.77
N LEU A 630 -14.62 19.85 18.96
CA LEU A 630 -14.48 20.97 19.89
C LEU A 630 -14.46 20.52 21.36
N GLY A 631 -15.33 19.58 21.75
CA GLY A 631 -15.40 19.06 23.13
C GLY A 631 -14.18 18.24 23.55
N LEU A 632 -13.58 17.47 22.63
CA LEU A 632 -12.33 16.75 22.86
C LEU A 632 -11.15 17.72 23.06
N ARG A 633 -11.10 18.84 22.33
CA ARG A 633 -10.06 19.87 22.49
C ARG A 633 -10.28 20.78 23.69
N LEU A 634 -11.52 21.14 24.02
CA LEU A 634 -11.83 21.87 25.27
C LEU A 634 -11.45 21.04 26.50
N LYS A 635 -11.65 19.71 26.47
CA LYS A 635 -11.09 18.80 27.48
C LYS A 635 -9.56 18.76 27.49
N LYS A 636 -8.90 18.83 26.32
CA LYS A 636 -7.43 18.90 26.18
C LYS A 636 -6.82 20.24 26.64
N ILE A 637 -7.57 21.34 26.52
CA ILE A 637 -7.16 22.70 26.93
C ILE A 637 -7.45 22.94 28.42
N ILE A 638 -8.54 22.37 28.96
CA ILE A 638 -8.88 22.47 30.39
C ILE A 638 -8.08 21.46 31.24
N ASN A 639 -7.70 20.29 30.68
CA ASN A 639 -6.83 19.32 31.34
C ASN A 639 -5.43 19.30 30.70
N LEU A 640 -4.65 20.37 30.90
CA LEU A 640 -3.21 20.22 30.98
C LEU A 640 -2.90 19.53 32.33
N ASN A 641 -2.26 18.35 32.27
CA ASN A 641 -1.71 17.57 33.40
C ASN A 641 -2.68 16.86 34.37
N PRO A 642 -3.35 15.77 33.96
CA PRO A 642 -3.31 14.57 34.83
C PRO A 642 -3.19 13.21 34.11
N SER A 643 -3.48 13.10 32.80
CA SER A 643 -3.59 11.78 32.14
C SER A 643 -2.26 11.06 31.87
N MET A 644 -1.13 11.77 31.91
CA MET A 644 0.20 11.15 31.88
C MET A 644 0.62 10.66 33.27
N GLN A 645 0.34 11.41 34.34
CA GLN A 645 0.61 10.93 35.71
C GLN A 645 -0.25 9.72 36.09
N GLU A 646 -1.51 9.67 35.68
CA GLU A 646 -2.41 8.56 36.02
C GLU A 646 -2.09 7.27 35.23
N ASN A 647 -1.52 7.38 34.01
CA ASN A 647 -1.00 6.23 33.27
C ASN A 647 0.40 5.82 33.75
N LEU A 648 1.23 6.75 34.23
CA LEU A 648 2.48 6.43 34.91
C LEU A 648 2.24 5.73 36.26
N GLU A 649 1.23 6.13 37.03
CA GLU A 649 0.86 5.47 38.29
C GLU A 649 0.19 4.11 38.07
N LYS A 650 -0.68 3.96 37.06
CA LYS A 650 -1.26 2.65 36.69
C LYS A 650 -0.24 1.69 36.07
N ASN A 651 0.80 2.20 35.40
CA ASN A 651 1.92 1.39 34.93
C ASN A 651 2.89 1.03 36.05
N LYS A 652 3.11 1.89 37.06
CA LYS A 652 3.82 1.51 38.29
C LYS A 652 3.14 0.32 38.98
N ASP A 653 1.80 0.33 39.11
CA ASP A 653 1.05 -0.78 39.71
C ASP A 653 1.03 -2.08 38.86
N LYS A 654 1.26 -1.99 37.54
CA LYS A 654 1.36 -3.15 36.64
C LYS A 654 2.77 -3.73 36.57
N VAL A 655 3.81 -2.89 36.57
CA VAL A 655 5.22 -3.31 36.66
C VAL A 655 5.45 -4.02 37.99
N GLN A 656 4.89 -3.50 39.08
CA GLN A 656 5.01 -4.09 40.43
C GLN A 656 4.22 -5.41 40.60
N LYS A 657 3.19 -5.66 39.78
CA LYS A 657 2.40 -6.91 39.82
C LYS A 657 2.97 -8.07 39.00
N ASN A 658 3.87 -7.80 38.03
CA ASN A 658 4.59 -8.84 37.29
C ASN A 658 5.92 -9.26 37.94
N GLN A 659 6.33 -8.62 39.03
CA GLN A 659 7.60 -8.86 39.74
C GLN A 659 7.67 -10.19 40.53
N ASN A 660 6.57 -10.93 40.69
CA ASN A 660 6.49 -12.03 41.67
C ASN A 660 6.64 -13.46 41.10
N LYS A 661 7.32 -13.66 39.96
CA LYS A 661 7.51 -15.02 39.39
C LYS A 661 8.94 -15.48 39.14
N ASN A 662 9.95 -14.64 39.27
CA ASN A 662 11.36 -15.09 39.22
C ASN A 662 12.04 -14.72 40.54
N LYS A 663 12.65 -15.71 41.21
CA LYS A 663 13.53 -15.43 42.36
C LYS A 663 14.70 -14.56 41.89
N PRO A 664 15.15 -13.56 42.66
CA PRO A 664 16.34 -12.78 42.32
C PRO A 664 17.56 -13.68 42.16
N PHE A 665 18.35 -13.42 41.14
CA PHE A 665 19.50 -14.24 40.73
C PHE A 665 20.75 -13.92 41.56
N LEU A 666 20.79 -12.76 42.26
CA LEU A 666 21.97 -12.26 42.99
C LEU A 666 21.78 -12.11 44.52
N GLU A 667 20.74 -12.68 45.12
CA GLU A 667 20.44 -12.50 46.57
C GLU A 667 21.54 -13.01 47.53
N LEU A 668 22.38 -13.95 47.08
CA LEU A 668 23.54 -14.50 47.81
C LEU A 668 24.71 -14.73 46.82
N PRO A 669 25.49 -13.69 46.45
CA PRO A 669 26.54 -13.81 45.44
C PRO A 669 27.67 -14.74 45.94
N SER A 670 28.02 -15.73 45.13
CA SER A 670 28.99 -16.77 45.50
C SER A 670 30.27 -16.73 44.65
N SER A 671 30.22 -16.06 43.49
CA SER A 671 31.33 -15.92 42.55
C SER A 671 31.87 -14.49 42.48
N LYS A 672 33.16 -14.33 42.12
CA LYS A 672 33.80 -13.02 41.92
C LYS A 672 33.04 -12.15 40.90
N SER A 673 32.48 -12.78 39.86
CA SER A 673 31.64 -12.12 38.85
C SER A 673 30.31 -11.62 39.38
N GLU A 674 29.61 -12.38 40.22
CA GLU A 674 28.33 -11.94 40.81
C GLU A 674 28.53 -10.75 41.76
N ILE A 675 29.61 -10.78 42.55
CA ILE A 675 29.99 -9.65 43.41
C ILE A 675 30.33 -8.42 42.57
N SER A 676 31.06 -8.60 41.46
CA SER A 676 31.42 -7.53 40.54
C SER A 676 30.18 -6.89 39.90
N ILE A 677 29.23 -7.70 39.41
CA ILE A 677 27.96 -7.23 38.83
C ILE A 677 27.16 -6.42 39.86
N LEU A 678 27.05 -6.89 41.11
CA LEU A 678 26.32 -6.16 42.16
C LEU A 678 26.90 -4.79 42.45
N LYS A 679 28.23 -4.69 42.60
CA LYS A 679 28.91 -3.40 42.80
C LYS A 679 28.66 -2.43 41.63
N ALA A 680 28.66 -2.95 40.41
CA ALA A 680 28.40 -2.15 39.23
C ALA A 680 26.93 -1.67 39.16
N ILE A 681 25.97 -2.50 39.58
CA ILE A 681 24.57 -2.09 39.71
C ILE A 681 24.42 -0.98 40.77
N ASP A 682 25.10 -1.12 41.93
CA ASP A 682 25.11 -0.11 42.98
C ASP A 682 25.67 1.23 42.45
N PHE A 683 26.79 1.19 41.73
CA PHE A 683 27.35 2.36 41.06
C PHE A 683 26.36 3.01 40.07
N LEU A 684 25.71 2.22 39.21
CA LEU A 684 24.75 2.72 38.22
C LEU A 684 23.51 3.34 38.89
N GLU A 685 23.04 2.76 39.99
CA GLU A 685 21.93 3.32 40.78
C GLU A 685 22.28 4.69 41.38
N GLU A 686 23.48 4.81 41.96
CA GLU A 686 23.96 6.03 42.59
C GLU A 686 24.27 7.16 41.58
N ASN A 687 24.58 6.81 40.33
CA ASN A 687 24.97 7.75 39.27
C ASN A 687 23.88 8.01 38.22
N GLN A 688 22.67 7.45 38.40
CA GLN A 688 21.51 7.84 37.59
C GLN A 688 20.88 9.12 38.14
N LEU A 689 20.59 10.09 37.27
CA LEU A 689 19.95 11.35 37.69
C LEU A 689 18.52 11.13 38.18
N ASP A 690 18.01 12.07 38.98
CA ASP A 690 16.67 12.01 39.58
C ASP A 690 15.54 11.85 38.55
N ASP A 691 15.70 12.43 37.38
CA ASP A 691 14.73 12.33 36.29
C ASP A 691 14.91 11.08 35.42
N GLY A 692 15.93 10.27 35.70
CA GLY A 692 16.20 8.95 35.11
C GLY A 692 17.26 8.91 34.03
N GLU A 693 17.83 10.06 33.67
CA GLU A 693 18.89 10.17 32.69
C GLU A 693 20.22 9.60 33.22
N PHE A 694 20.94 8.88 32.37
CA PHE A 694 22.36 8.62 32.55
C PHE A 694 23.19 9.68 31.82
N PRO A 695 24.12 10.36 32.53
CA PRO A 695 25.03 11.33 31.94
C PRO A 695 25.81 10.82 30.72
N ALA A 696 25.79 11.59 29.64
CA ALA A 696 26.91 11.61 28.71
C ALA A 696 27.91 12.66 29.18
N GLU A 697 29.19 12.36 29.07
CA GLU A 697 30.27 13.26 29.42
C GLU A 697 31.18 13.41 28.19
N PHE A 698 31.78 14.59 28.02
CA PHE A 698 32.71 14.84 26.92
C PHE A 698 33.90 15.71 27.33
N ASP A 699 35.00 15.58 26.58
CA ASP A 699 36.21 16.41 26.69
C ASP A 699 36.30 17.36 25.48
N GLN A 700 36.70 18.62 25.71
CA GLN A 700 36.90 19.65 24.68
C GLN A 700 38.30 19.65 24.06
N LYS A 701 39.29 18.98 24.65
CA LYS A 701 40.69 18.98 24.19
C LYS A 701 41.29 17.58 24.18
N TYR A 702 40.86 16.74 23.23
CA TYR A 702 41.51 15.45 22.99
C TYR A 702 42.85 15.59 22.24
N GLU A 703 43.69 16.55 22.64
CA GLU A 703 45.08 16.67 22.17
C GLU A 703 46.09 16.29 23.25
N ASN A 704 45.68 16.11 24.51
CA ASN A 704 46.61 15.80 25.61
C ASN A 704 46.07 14.73 26.59
N PRO A 705 46.51 13.46 26.49
CA PRO A 705 46.04 12.34 27.32
C PRO A 705 46.27 12.50 28.83
N GLU A 706 47.11 13.46 29.23
CA GLU A 706 47.53 13.69 30.61
C GLU A 706 46.57 14.57 31.44
N ASN A 707 45.60 15.27 30.81
CA ASN A 707 44.66 16.17 31.49
C ASN A 707 43.21 15.65 31.46
N ARG A 708 42.99 14.44 31.99
CA ARG A 708 41.66 13.77 32.04
C ARG A 708 40.63 14.40 33.00
N GLU A 709 40.88 15.59 33.55
CA GLU A 709 40.08 16.18 34.65
C GLU A 709 38.92 17.09 34.20
N ASP A 710 38.89 17.57 32.95
CA ASP A 710 37.89 18.56 32.48
C ASP A 710 36.72 17.94 31.66
N TRP A 711 36.11 16.86 32.16
CA TRP A 711 34.92 16.28 31.51
C TRP A 711 33.66 17.06 31.87
N ASN A 712 32.89 17.42 30.85
CA ASN A 712 31.65 18.18 31.02
C ASN A 712 30.43 17.30 30.74
N PHE A 713 29.39 17.51 31.53
CA PHE A 713 28.09 16.87 31.36
C PHE A 713 27.40 17.36 30.08
N ASP A 714 26.90 16.43 29.26
CA ASP A 714 25.97 16.67 28.18
C ASP A 714 24.73 15.78 28.32
N SER A 715 23.56 16.36 28.06
CA SER A 715 22.28 15.72 28.30
C SER A 715 21.71 15.13 27.02
N THR A 716 21.56 13.80 26.99
CA THR A 716 21.18 13.02 25.82
C THR A 716 20.41 11.73 26.22
N PRO A 717 19.33 11.38 25.48
CA PRO A 717 18.65 10.11 25.68
C PRO A 717 19.44 8.90 25.16
N PHE A 718 20.47 9.10 24.33
CA PHE A 718 21.20 8.03 23.67
C PHE A 718 21.93 7.09 24.66
N VAL A 719 22.76 7.67 25.54
CA VAL A 719 23.54 6.92 26.55
C VAL A 719 22.62 6.13 27.48
N THR A 720 21.51 6.77 27.90
CA THR A 720 20.49 6.10 28.71
C THR A 720 19.95 4.87 27.97
N SER A 721 19.60 4.98 26.69
CA SER A 721 19.07 3.85 25.92
C SER A 721 20.02 2.66 25.83
N LEU A 722 21.33 2.90 25.69
CA LEU A 722 22.36 1.86 25.63
C LEU A 722 22.53 1.15 26.98
N ILE A 723 22.60 1.89 28.08
CA ILE A 723 22.72 1.32 29.43
C ILE A 723 21.47 0.48 29.76
N LEU A 724 20.29 0.95 29.41
CA LEU A 724 19.05 0.19 29.61
C LEU A 724 19.04 -1.13 28.82
N TYR A 725 19.59 -1.14 27.60
CA TYR A 725 19.78 -2.36 26.82
C TYR A 725 20.71 -3.33 27.57
N SER A 726 21.88 -2.86 28.00
CA SER A 726 22.89 -3.65 28.69
C SER A 726 22.35 -4.32 29.95
N LEU A 727 21.48 -3.63 30.69
CA LEU A 727 20.86 -4.12 31.92
C LEU A 727 19.69 -5.10 31.68
N TYR A 728 19.22 -5.27 30.44
CA TYR A 728 18.06 -6.12 30.14
C TYR A 728 18.26 -7.58 30.58
N PHE A 729 19.48 -8.09 30.53
CA PHE A 729 19.82 -9.46 30.96
C PHE A 729 19.74 -9.65 32.48
N LEU A 730 19.61 -8.56 33.25
CA LEU A 730 19.49 -8.52 34.70
C LEU A 730 18.15 -7.94 35.17
N ARG A 731 17.14 -7.86 34.28
CA ARG A 731 15.81 -7.29 34.56
C ARG A 731 15.03 -7.94 35.72
N SER A 732 15.46 -9.10 36.21
CA SER A 732 14.89 -9.74 37.41
C SER A 732 15.39 -9.10 38.71
N GLU A 733 16.52 -8.40 38.67
CA GLU A 733 17.12 -7.78 39.84
C GLU A 733 16.37 -6.51 40.21
N ARG A 734 16.00 -6.37 41.49
CA ARG A 734 15.17 -5.26 41.96
C ARG A 734 15.79 -3.89 41.67
N LYS A 735 17.07 -3.70 41.97
CA LYS A 735 17.79 -2.44 41.70
C LYS A 735 17.82 -2.10 40.21
N VAL A 736 17.97 -3.12 39.36
CA VAL A 736 17.94 -2.94 37.90
C VAL A 736 16.55 -2.51 37.42
N GLN A 737 15.48 -3.05 37.99
CA GLN A 737 14.12 -2.60 37.67
C GLN A 737 13.90 -1.13 38.05
N GLU A 738 14.39 -0.70 39.22
CA GLU A 738 14.31 0.69 39.67
C GLU A 738 15.08 1.63 38.72
N ILE A 739 16.27 1.23 38.27
CA ILE A 739 17.05 1.94 37.25
C ILE A 739 16.29 2.00 35.90
N GLN A 740 15.74 0.87 35.45
CA GLN A 740 15.01 0.77 34.19
C GLN A 740 13.75 1.64 34.17
N ASP A 741 12.96 1.61 35.24
CA ASP A 741 11.74 2.40 35.36
C ASP A 741 12.04 3.91 35.29
N LYS A 742 13.07 4.37 36.00
CA LYS A 742 13.53 5.76 35.93
C LYS A 742 13.97 6.13 34.51
N GLY A 743 14.82 5.32 33.90
CA GLY A 743 15.36 5.59 32.56
C GLY A 743 14.28 5.58 31.47
N ILE A 744 13.35 4.64 31.52
CA ILE A 744 12.21 4.59 30.59
C ILE A 744 11.35 5.85 30.70
N ASN A 745 11.09 6.33 31.93
CA ASN A 745 10.34 7.57 32.13
C ASN A 745 11.05 8.78 31.51
N PHE A 746 12.37 8.88 31.66
CA PHE A 746 13.17 9.89 30.97
C PHE A 746 13.00 9.82 29.45
N LEU A 747 13.20 8.63 28.85
CA LEU A 747 13.08 8.43 27.40
C LEU A 747 11.69 8.79 26.86
N LEU A 748 10.63 8.48 27.61
CA LEU A 748 9.25 8.84 27.25
C LEU A 748 9.00 10.34 27.32
N ASN A 749 9.60 11.05 28.28
CA ASN A 749 9.49 12.49 28.40
C ASN A 749 10.19 13.23 27.25
N GLU A 750 11.26 12.63 26.70
CA GLU A 750 11.98 13.19 25.55
C GLU A 750 11.31 12.92 24.19
N MET A 751 10.34 12.01 24.13
CA MET A 751 9.66 11.61 22.89
C MET A 751 8.94 12.79 22.23
N LYS A 752 9.29 13.06 20.97
CA LYS A 752 8.62 14.06 20.12
C LYS A 752 7.50 13.45 19.30
N VAL A 753 6.71 14.33 18.69
CA VAL A 753 5.52 13.94 17.92
C VAL A 753 5.90 12.97 16.79
N GLY A 754 5.22 11.83 16.75
CA GLY A 754 5.47 10.79 15.75
C GLY A 754 6.45 9.72 16.21
N GLY A 755 6.84 9.68 17.49
CA GLY A 755 7.78 8.68 18.00
C GLY A 755 9.20 8.96 17.53
N LEU A 756 9.61 10.23 17.64
CA LEU A 756 10.92 10.71 17.21
C LEU A 756 11.71 11.20 18.41
N TRP A 757 13.02 10.97 18.40
CA TRP A 757 13.96 11.45 19.40
C TRP A 757 15.08 12.24 18.74
N LYS A 758 15.76 13.05 19.53
CA LYS A 758 16.91 13.83 19.10
C LYS A 758 18.08 13.44 20.00
N TYR A 759 19.28 13.50 19.44
CA TYR A 759 20.51 13.35 20.22
C TYR A 759 20.56 14.18 21.50
N TRP A 760 20.20 15.47 21.48
CA TRP A 760 20.16 16.28 22.70
C TRP A 760 18.79 16.19 23.38
N SER A 761 18.78 16.07 24.71
CA SER A 761 17.55 16.16 25.52
C SER A 761 17.02 17.59 25.60
N ALA A 762 15.79 17.77 26.07
CA ALA A 762 15.19 19.09 26.29
C ALA A 762 15.97 20.00 27.27
N LYS A 763 16.91 19.46 28.05
CA LYS A 763 17.77 20.24 28.97
C LYS A 763 18.91 20.96 28.25
N ASN A 764 19.32 20.50 27.07
CA ASN A 764 20.42 21.10 26.32
C ASN A 764 19.91 22.23 25.41
N GLU A 765 20.62 23.36 25.38
CA GLU A 765 20.24 24.55 24.60
C GLU A 765 20.13 24.26 23.08
N LYS A 766 20.96 23.36 22.56
CA LYS A 766 20.99 22.94 21.15
C LYS A 766 19.86 21.96 20.79
N HIS A 767 19.04 21.53 21.75
CA HIS A 767 17.87 20.68 21.51
C HIS A 767 16.91 21.26 20.46
N THR A 768 16.76 22.59 20.45
CA THR A 768 15.83 23.27 19.56
C THR A 768 16.35 23.41 18.13
N THR A 769 17.66 23.30 17.93
CA THR A 769 18.33 23.52 16.64
C THR A 769 18.57 22.21 15.88
N ILE A 770 18.82 21.10 16.57
CA ILE A 770 19.15 19.83 15.90
C ILE A 770 17.90 19.07 15.39
N PRO A 771 17.96 18.42 14.21
CA PRO A 771 16.91 17.50 13.76
C PRO A 771 16.93 16.17 14.53
N PRO A 772 15.85 15.37 14.45
CA PRO A 772 15.86 13.97 14.90
C PRO A 772 16.87 13.13 14.10
N ASP A 773 17.44 12.12 14.76
CA ASP A 773 18.38 11.17 14.15
C ASP A 773 17.92 9.71 14.33
N LEU A 774 18.33 8.85 13.39
CA LEU A 774 17.91 7.46 13.38
C LEU A 774 18.59 6.62 14.47
N ASP A 775 19.71 7.06 15.04
CA ASP A 775 20.42 6.29 16.06
C ASP A 775 19.60 6.27 17.36
N ASP A 776 19.22 7.45 17.82
CA ASP A 776 18.32 7.65 18.96
C ASP A 776 16.94 7.05 18.70
N ILE A 777 16.34 7.34 17.53
CA ILE A 777 14.99 6.84 17.19
C ILE A 777 14.96 5.32 17.27
N CYS A 778 15.91 4.64 16.63
CA CYS A 778 15.87 3.18 16.54
C CYS A 778 16.26 2.52 17.87
N CYS A 779 17.31 3.00 18.56
CA CYS A 779 17.70 2.46 19.87
C CYS A 779 16.58 2.61 20.90
N ILE A 780 16.02 3.82 21.04
CA ILE A 780 14.98 4.09 22.04
C ILE A 780 13.68 3.36 21.67
N SER A 781 13.28 3.38 20.39
CA SER A 781 12.08 2.64 19.98
C SER A 781 12.23 1.14 20.22
N TYR A 782 13.44 0.59 20.07
CA TYR A 782 13.73 -0.79 20.38
C TYR A 782 13.66 -1.09 21.89
N ILE A 783 14.25 -0.23 22.74
CA ILE A 783 14.13 -0.36 24.20
C ILE A 783 12.68 -0.32 24.66
N LEU A 784 11.89 0.63 24.15
CA LEU A 784 10.47 0.73 24.49
C LEU A 784 9.71 -0.51 24.02
N LYS A 785 10.02 -1.03 22.81
CA LYS A 785 9.46 -2.28 22.29
C LYS A 785 9.81 -3.48 23.18
N MET A 786 11.06 -3.61 23.63
CA MET A 786 11.50 -4.70 24.53
C MET A 786 10.78 -4.67 25.89
N ASN A 787 10.36 -3.48 26.32
CA ASN A 787 9.60 -3.26 27.57
C ASN A 787 8.07 -3.24 27.35
N ASN A 788 7.58 -3.62 26.17
CA ASN A 788 6.16 -3.61 25.80
C ASN A 788 5.49 -2.22 25.90
N ILE A 789 6.25 -1.16 25.63
CA ILE A 789 5.77 0.22 25.64
C ILE A 789 5.49 0.65 24.20
N PRO A 790 4.25 1.03 23.85
CA PRO A 790 3.88 1.37 22.49
C PRO A 790 4.52 2.70 22.06
N VAL A 791 5.16 2.70 20.89
CA VAL A 791 5.70 3.89 20.22
C VAL A 791 4.79 4.26 19.04
N PRO A 792 4.52 5.56 18.79
CA PRO A 792 3.82 5.99 17.58
C PRO A 792 4.50 5.46 16.31
N ASN A 793 3.73 5.21 15.24
CA ASN A 793 4.28 4.65 14.00
C ASN A 793 5.25 5.63 13.32
N ASN A 794 6.55 5.38 13.48
CA ASN A 794 7.66 6.12 12.88
C ASN A 794 8.28 5.39 11.66
N ILE A 795 7.83 4.18 11.33
CA ILE A 795 8.42 3.32 10.28
C ILE A 795 8.41 4.02 8.92
N GLY A 796 7.34 4.74 8.59
CA GLY A 796 7.26 5.50 7.33
C GLY A 796 8.36 6.56 7.21
N ILE A 797 8.65 7.26 8.31
CA ILE A 797 9.66 8.32 8.36
C ILE A 797 11.06 7.71 8.20
N ILE A 798 11.33 6.61 8.90
CA ILE A 798 12.61 5.89 8.80
C ILE A 798 12.83 5.40 7.35
N LEU A 799 11.83 4.75 6.76
CA LEU A 799 11.89 4.23 5.38
C LEU A 799 12.03 5.33 4.32
N ASP A 800 11.53 6.53 4.57
CA ASP A 800 11.70 7.66 3.66
C ASP A 800 13.07 8.34 3.82
N ASN A 801 13.84 8.00 4.86
CA ASN A 801 15.20 8.52 5.12
C ASN A 801 16.30 7.63 4.52
N ARG A 802 16.06 7.07 3.32
CA ARG A 802 17.03 6.24 2.58
C ARG A 802 17.64 6.98 1.40
N ASN A 803 18.88 6.64 1.08
CA ASN A 803 19.52 6.98 -0.18
C ASN A 803 18.93 6.13 -1.33
N HIS A 804 19.39 6.40 -2.55
CA HIS A 804 18.92 5.70 -3.76
C HIS A 804 19.29 4.21 -3.79
N GLU A 805 20.31 3.81 -3.03
CA GLU A 805 20.77 2.41 -2.91
C GLU A 805 19.99 1.63 -1.83
N GLY A 806 19.20 2.32 -1.00
CA GLY A 806 18.39 1.72 0.07
C GLY A 806 19.09 1.67 1.44
N VAL A 807 20.18 2.41 1.62
CA VAL A 807 20.89 2.61 2.90
C VAL A 807 20.37 3.88 3.59
N PHE A 808 20.36 3.93 4.91
CA PHE A 808 19.74 5.02 5.67
C PHE A 808 20.74 6.13 6.03
N TYR A 809 20.28 7.38 5.94
CA TYR A 809 21.01 8.53 6.49
C TYR A 809 20.82 8.61 8.02
N THR A 810 21.77 9.18 8.76
CA THR A 810 21.59 9.34 10.22
C THR A 810 20.55 10.39 10.52
N TRP A 811 20.66 11.58 9.93
CA TRP A 811 19.75 12.69 10.24
C TRP A 811 18.48 12.64 9.41
N VAL A 812 17.33 12.87 10.07
CA VAL A 812 16.02 12.99 9.40
C VAL A 812 15.90 14.41 8.85
N LEU A 813 16.36 14.60 7.61
CA LEU A 813 16.38 15.89 6.91
C LEU A 813 15.29 15.98 5.82
N PRO A 814 14.92 17.20 5.36
CA PRO A 814 13.91 17.38 4.32
C PRO A 814 14.45 16.94 2.93
N ARG A 815 14.28 15.65 2.60
CA ARG A 815 14.76 15.00 1.36
C ARG A 815 13.63 14.51 0.44
N SER A 816 12.46 14.22 1.01
CA SER A 816 11.24 13.79 0.34
C SER A 816 10.09 14.74 0.64
N MET A 817 9.05 14.81 -0.21
CA MET A 817 7.87 15.66 0.04
C MET A 817 7.22 15.41 1.41
N LYS A 818 7.28 14.17 1.93
CA LYS A 818 6.80 13.82 3.27
C LYS A 818 7.69 14.39 4.39
N SER A 819 9.01 14.24 4.28
CA SER A 819 9.97 14.84 5.21
C SER A 819 9.97 16.38 5.16
N VAL A 820 9.76 16.96 3.98
CA VAL A 820 9.59 18.42 3.75
C VAL A 820 8.31 18.90 4.42
N ALA A 821 7.19 18.18 4.26
CA ALA A 821 5.94 18.50 4.96
C ALA A 821 6.08 18.41 6.49
N LEU A 822 6.78 17.38 7.00
CA LEU A 822 7.08 17.24 8.42
C LEU A 822 7.91 18.43 8.95
N HIS A 823 8.92 18.87 8.18
CA HIS A 823 9.76 20.02 8.52
C HIS A 823 9.00 21.35 8.47
N LEU A 824 8.19 21.57 7.44
CA LEU A 824 7.39 22.79 7.28
C LEU A 824 6.28 22.92 8.33
N MET A 825 5.65 21.81 8.72
CA MET A 825 4.51 21.83 9.66
C MET A 825 4.92 21.93 11.13
N LYS A 826 6.12 21.46 11.51
CA LYS A 826 6.51 21.31 12.92
C LYS A 826 7.86 21.91 13.30
N PHE A 827 8.76 22.12 12.34
CA PHE A 827 10.13 22.54 12.59
C PHE A 827 10.50 23.85 11.88
N GLY A 828 9.53 24.69 11.53
CA GLY A 828 9.74 25.96 10.81
C GLY A 828 10.73 26.95 11.45
N LYS A 829 11.07 26.79 12.74
CA LYS A 829 12.15 27.53 13.43
C LYS A 829 13.56 26.92 13.25
N ALA A 830 13.69 25.64 12.95
CA ALA A 830 14.98 25.00 12.67
C ALA A 830 15.52 25.42 11.29
N ILE A 831 14.62 25.67 10.33
CA ILE A 831 14.98 26.17 8.99
C ILE A 831 15.68 27.55 9.05
N SER A 832 15.34 28.39 10.04
CA SER A 832 16.00 29.69 10.23
C SER A 832 17.42 29.60 10.79
N HIS A 833 17.87 28.42 11.24
CA HIS A 833 19.22 28.14 11.72
C HIS A 833 19.94 27.12 10.82
N SER A 834 19.52 27.01 9.55
CA SER A 834 20.07 26.03 8.60
C SER A 834 21.59 26.06 8.53
N ASP A 835 22.22 27.23 8.54
CA ASP A 835 23.70 27.35 8.55
C ASP A 835 24.37 26.77 9.82
N GLU A 836 23.68 26.72 10.96
CA GLU A 836 24.20 26.06 12.18
C GLU A 836 23.96 24.55 12.17
N ILE A 837 22.85 24.11 11.59
CA ILE A 837 22.54 22.68 11.39
C ILE A 837 23.58 22.04 10.44
N TRP A 838 23.93 22.74 9.36
CA TRP A 838 24.94 22.26 8.40
C TRP A 838 26.39 22.36 8.93
N LYS A 839 26.62 23.14 9.99
CA LYS A 839 27.90 23.12 10.75
C LYS A 839 28.01 21.95 11.72
N LEU A 840 26.91 21.24 11.98
CA LEU A 840 26.85 20.13 12.93
C LEU A 840 26.58 18.78 12.24
N THR A 841 26.17 18.78 10.97
CA THR A 841 25.74 17.58 10.24
C THR A 841 26.16 17.64 8.77
N ASP A 842 26.57 16.51 8.19
CA ASP A 842 26.77 16.37 6.74
C ASP A 842 25.43 16.00 6.08
N ARG A 843 25.15 16.62 4.94
CA ARG A 843 23.92 16.39 4.19
C ARG A 843 23.85 15.00 3.60
N ASP A 844 24.92 14.26 3.40
CA ASP A 844 24.83 12.89 2.85
C ASP A 844 25.46 11.84 3.78
N ASP A 845 25.28 12.06 5.07
CA ASP A 845 25.89 11.24 6.11
C ASP A 845 25.34 9.81 6.18
N ILE A 846 26.20 8.82 5.98
CA ILE A 846 25.87 7.41 6.15
C ILE A 846 26.81 6.83 7.21
N CYS A 847 26.23 6.31 8.29
CA CYS A 847 26.96 5.64 9.36
C CYS A 847 26.57 4.16 9.41
N SER A 848 27.57 3.27 9.37
CA SER A 848 27.37 1.82 9.48
C SER A 848 26.73 1.41 10.81
N VAL A 849 27.13 2.05 11.91
CA VAL A 849 26.59 1.78 13.25
C VAL A 849 25.11 2.16 13.35
N VAL A 850 24.73 3.34 12.86
CA VAL A 850 23.33 3.79 12.82
C VAL A 850 22.48 2.82 12.00
N ASN A 851 22.99 2.38 10.84
CA ASN A 851 22.29 1.42 9.99
C ASN A 851 22.15 0.04 10.67
N ALA A 852 23.10 -0.38 11.51
CA ALA A 852 22.96 -1.57 12.34
C ALA A 852 21.82 -1.42 13.37
N ASN A 853 21.64 -0.22 13.94
CA ASN A 853 20.53 0.08 14.85
C ASN A 853 19.17 0.17 14.12
N VAL A 854 19.15 0.65 12.87
CA VAL A 854 17.97 0.55 12.00
C VAL A 854 17.58 -0.91 11.78
N LEU A 855 18.53 -1.81 11.52
CA LEU A 855 18.26 -3.24 11.39
C LEU A 855 17.76 -3.85 12.70
N LEU A 856 18.33 -3.47 13.85
CA LEU A 856 17.85 -3.91 15.16
C LEU A 856 16.36 -3.58 15.37
N TYR A 857 15.94 -2.37 15.00
CA TYR A 857 14.56 -1.92 15.21
C TYR A 857 13.57 -2.46 14.17
N LEU A 858 13.90 -2.33 12.87
CA LEU A 858 13.00 -2.71 11.77
C LEU A 858 13.02 -4.21 11.46
N GLY A 859 14.08 -4.92 11.87
CA GLY A 859 14.29 -6.32 11.57
C GLY A 859 14.58 -6.62 10.11
N GLU A 860 14.71 -7.91 9.81
CA GLU A 860 14.99 -8.40 8.47
C GLU A 860 13.71 -8.46 7.61
N ASN A 861 13.69 -7.70 6.51
CA ASN A 861 12.59 -7.73 5.55
C ASN A 861 13.02 -7.17 4.18
N ARG A 862 12.11 -7.21 3.19
CA ARG A 862 12.38 -6.71 1.82
C ARG A 862 12.85 -5.24 1.77
N LYS A 863 12.45 -4.42 2.73
CA LYS A 863 12.79 -2.98 2.77
C LYS A 863 14.15 -2.70 3.40
N THR A 864 14.67 -3.62 4.23
CA THR A 864 15.98 -3.53 4.90
C THR A 864 17.07 -4.40 4.25
N ARG A 865 16.72 -5.24 3.27
CA ARG A 865 17.66 -6.12 2.55
C ARG A 865 18.92 -5.40 2.05
N LYS A 866 18.75 -4.23 1.41
CA LYS A 866 19.89 -3.45 0.87
C LYS A 866 20.83 -2.95 1.96
N THR A 867 20.28 -2.61 3.12
CA THR A 867 21.06 -2.23 4.31
C THR A 867 21.86 -3.41 4.85
N THR A 868 21.27 -4.61 4.91
CA THR A 868 22.00 -5.82 5.31
C THR A 868 23.14 -6.14 4.34
N GLU A 869 22.89 -6.06 3.02
CA GLU A 869 23.90 -6.25 1.98
C GLU A 869 25.06 -5.25 2.15
N TYR A 870 24.74 -3.96 2.31
CA TYR A 870 25.70 -2.89 2.55
C TYR A 870 26.59 -3.12 3.79
N LEU A 871 25.97 -3.43 4.94
CA LEU A 871 26.72 -3.69 6.17
C LEU A 871 27.57 -4.96 6.10
N SER A 872 27.09 -5.98 5.37
CA SER A 872 27.85 -7.20 5.17
C SER A 872 29.08 -6.96 4.29
N ASP A 873 28.91 -6.17 3.22
CA ASP A 873 29.97 -5.82 2.28
C ASP A 873 31.10 -5.02 2.95
N ILE A 874 30.78 -4.06 3.81
CA ILE A 874 31.77 -3.29 4.59
C ILE A 874 32.70 -4.20 5.38
N VAL A 875 32.13 -5.20 6.07
CA VAL A 875 32.92 -6.12 6.88
C VAL A 875 33.72 -7.10 6.02
N LEU A 876 33.14 -7.57 4.90
CA LEU A 876 33.79 -8.52 4.00
C LEU A 876 34.92 -7.89 3.18
N ARG A 877 34.90 -6.57 2.98
CA ARG A 877 35.93 -5.81 2.25
C ARG A 877 36.97 -5.15 3.14
N ASP A 878 36.91 -5.36 4.45
CA ASP A 878 37.81 -4.74 5.42
C ASP A 878 37.80 -3.19 5.37
N SER A 879 36.63 -2.58 5.10
CA SER A 879 36.46 -1.13 4.94
C SER A 879 35.72 -0.46 6.11
N GLU A 880 35.74 -1.07 7.30
CA GLU A 880 34.95 -0.58 8.45
C GLU A 880 35.32 0.85 8.87
N GLU A 881 36.62 1.16 8.91
CA GLU A 881 37.13 2.44 9.45
C GLU A 881 36.63 3.64 8.65
N GLU A 882 36.43 3.48 7.34
CA GLU A 882 35.90 4.53 6.45
C GLU A 882 34.40 4.82 6.66
N HIS A 883 33.67 3.93 7.34
CA HIS A 883 32.20 3.95 7.43
C HIS A 883 31.65 4.10 8.86
N LEU A 884 32.50 4.39 9.85
CA LEU A 884 32.07 4.57 11.24
C LEU A 884 31.41 5.93 11.50
N SER A 885 31.82 6.98 10.80
CA SER A 885 31.29 8.37 10.86
C SER A 885 31.34 9.06 12.24
N PHE A 886 30.68 8.50 13.26
CA PHE A 886 30.55 9.06 14.62
C PHE A 886 31.18 8.19 15.70
N TYR A 887 31.81 7.06 15.35
CA TYR A 887 32.31 6.09 16.34
C TYR A 887 33.82 5.92 16.22
N ASP A 888 34.50 5.84 17.37
CA ASP A 888 35.97 5.90 17.42
C ASP A 888 36.64 4.56 17.09
N HIS A 889 35.91 3.45 17.15
CA HIS A 889 36.48 2.12 16.97
C HIS A 889 35.51 1.10 16.32
N LYS A 890 36.05 0.21 15.48
CA LYS A 890 35.27 -0.83 14.76
C LYS A 890 34.57 -1.85 15.66
N LEU A 891 35.03 -2.01 16.91
CA LEU A 891 34.35 -2.85 17.90
C LEU A 891 32.94 -2.34 18.23
N SER A 892 32.67 -1.03 18.11
CA SER A 892 31.32 -0.48 18.21
C SER A 892 30.43 -1.03 17.11
N LEU A 893 30.89 -1.05 15.85
CA LEU A 893 30.15 -1.65 14.74
C LEU A 893 29.92 -3.15 14.94
N TYR A 894 30.95 -3.90 15.34
CA TYR A 894 30.83 -5.34 15.58
C TYR A 894 29.84 -5.67 16.70
N TYR A 895 29.86 -4.90 17.79
CA TYR A 895 28.87 -5.03 18.85
C TYR A 895 27.46 -4.77 18.32
N MET A 896 27.24 -3.71 17.54
CA MET A 896 25.90 -3.34 17.05
C MET A 896 25.37 -4.34 16.01
N LEU A 897 26.22 -4.84 15.11
CA LEU A 897 25.85 -5.90 14.16
C LEU A 897 25.53 -7.22 14.85
N SER A 898 26.38 -7.64 15.79
CA SER A 898 26.17 -8.86 16.56
C SER A 898 24.92 -8.75 17.43
N ARG A 899 24.61 -7.56 17.96
CA ARG A 899 23.38 -7.25 18.69
C ARG A 899 22.14 -7.39 17.81
N ALA A 900 22.16 -6.85 16.59
CA ALA A 900 21.08 -7.02 15.62
C ALA A 900 20.89 -8.50 15.23
N TYR A 901 21.99 -9.23 15.01
CA TYR A 901 21.97 -10.66 14.73
C TYR A 901 21.33 -11.46 15.88
N PHE A 902 21.77 -11.23 17.12
CA PHE A 902 21.23 -11.89 18.32
C PHE A 902 19.71 -11.65 18.49
N ASN A 903 19.23 -10.50 18.05
CA ASN A 903 17.81 -10.11 18.11
C ASN A 903 17.02 -10.43 16.82
N GLY A 904 17.53 -11.31 15.95
CA GLY A 904 16.74 -11.92 14.87
C GLY A 904 17.06 -11.47 13.44
N VAL A 905 18.11 -10.66 13.21
CA VAL A 905 18.58 -10.30 11.86
C VAL A 905 19.57 -11.37 11.36
N THR A 906 19.03 -12.55 11.05
CA THR A 906 19.82 -13.77 10.77
C THR A 906 20.71 -13.69 9.54
N SER A 907 20.34 -12.87 8.55
CA SER A 907 21.14 -12.59 7.35
C SER A 907 22.53 -12.03 7.64
N LEU A 908 22.76 -11.38 8.79
CA LEU A 908 24.10 -10.98 9.24
C LEU A 908 24.99 -12.17 9.64
N GLY A 909 24.49 -13.41 9.59
CA GLY A 909 25.28 -14.61 9.84
C GLY A 909 26.51 -14.75 8.92
N VAL A 910 26.46 -14.15 7.72
CA VAL A 910 27.58 -14.17 6.76
C VAL A 910 28.82 -13.43 7.29
N VAL A 911 28.65 -12.42 8.14
CA VAL A 911 29.77 -11.66 8.74
C VAL A 911 30.24 -12.20 10.08
N LYS A 912 29.57 -13.22 10.63
CA LYS A 912 29.92 -13.82 11.93
C LYS A 912 31.38 -14.26 11.99
N ILE A 913 31.83 -15.10 11.05
CA ILE A 913 33.20 -15.65 11.05
C ILE A 913 34.25 -14.55 10.83
N PRO A 914 34.10 -13.65 9.83
CA PRO A 914 35.00 -12.50 9.67
C PRO A 914 35.13 -11.65 10.94
N ILE A 915 34.01 -11.24 11.55
CA ILE A 915 34.02 -10.41 12.76
C ILE A 915 34.69 -11.13 13.93
N VAL A 916 34.31 -12.38 14.20
CA VAL A 916 34.92 -13.17 15.27
C VAL A 916 36.43 -13.28 15.08
N THR A 917 36.89 -13.57 13.86
CA THR A 917 38.33 -13.68 13.56
C THR A 917 39.05 -12.35 13.81
N LYS A 918 38.48 -11.24 13.34
CA LYS A 918 39.03 -9.90 13.56
C LYS A 918 39.08 -9.53 15.04
N ILE A 919 38.04 -9.84 15.81
CA ILE A 919 38.01 -9.62 17.26
C ILE A 919 39.14 -10.41 17.94
N LEU A 920 39.23 -11.72 17.69
CA LEU A 920 40.23 -12.57 18.35
C LEU A 920 41.67 -12.12 18.06
N ASN A 921 41.95 -11.59 16.86
CA ASN A 921 43.26 -11.06 16.49
C ASN A 921 43.64 -9.77 17.24
N LEU A 922 42.70 -9.08 17.89
CA LEU A 922 42.95 -7.87 18.68
C LEU A 922 43.30 -8.18 20.15
N GLN A 923 43.21 -9.45 20.58
CA GLN A 923 43.43 -9.79 21.99
C GLN A 923 44.91 -9.59 22.39
N GLN A 924 45.12 -8.79 23.43
CA GLN A 924 46.43 -8.54 24.01
C GLN A 924 46.86 -9.64 24.98
N THR A 925 48.13 -9.62 25.41
CA THR A 925 48.70 -10.64 26.29
C THR A 925 48.08 -10.66 27.69
N ASP A 926 47.57 -9.53 28.16
CA ASP A 926 46.85 -9.40 29.44
C ASP A 926 45.38 -9.87 29.36
N GLY A 927 44.91 -10.25 28.17
CA GLY A 927 43.54 -10.71 27.92
C GLY A 927 42.57 -9.63 27.44
N SER A 928 42.98 -8.35 27.47
CA SER A 928 42.18 -7.22 27.00
C SER A 928 42.08 -7.17 25.47
N PHE A 929 41.14 -6.37 24.97
CA PHE A 929 41.05 -6.00 23.54
C PHE A 929 41.38 -4.52 23.31
N GLY A 930 42.18 -3.91 24.20
CA GLY A 930 42.39 -2.47 24.24
C GLY A 930 42.23 -1.96 25.67
N ASP A 931 41.11 -1.27 25.91
CA ASP A 931 40.67 -0.82 27.22
C ASP A 931 39.45 -1.62 27.70
N GLU A 932 38.86 -1.21 28.82
CA GLU A 932 37.72 -1.90 29.43
C GLU A 932 36.45 -1.82 28.56
N LEU A 933 36.21 -0.69 27.87
CA LEU A 933 35.08 -0.53 26.95
C LEU A 933 35.22 -1.46 25.74
N LEU A 934 36.36 -1.42 25.06
CA LEU A 934 36.64 -2.25 23.89
C LEU A 934 36.61 -3.74 24.26
N THR A 935 37.12 -4.09 25.44
CA THR A 935 37.07 -5.46 25.96
C THR A 935 35.63 -5.91 26.21
N ALA A 936 34.78 -5.05 26.77
CA ALA A 936 33.37 -5.35 26.96
C ALA A 936 32.61 -5.51 25.63
N LEU A 937 32.80 -4.59 24.68
CA LEU A 937 32.17 -4.66 23.35
C LEU A 937 32.58 -5.93 22.59
N ALA A 938 33.87 -6.28 22.60
CA ALA A 938 34.39 -7.52 22.00
C ALA A 938 33.76 -8.76 22.65
N THR A 939 33.70 -8.80 23.98
CA THR A 939 33.12 -9.90 24.75
C THR A 939 31.64 -10.07 24.44
N CYS A 940 30.87 -8.99 24.45
CA CYS A 940 29.46 -9.00 24.06
C CYS A 940 29.26 -9.45 22.62
N ALA A 941 30.11 -9.03 21.69
CA ALA A 941 30.01 -9.43 20.28
C ALA A 941 30.28 -10.92 20.07
N LEU A 942 31.29 -11.47 20.72
CA LEU A 942 31.56 -12.92 20.70
C LEU A 942 30.39 -13.71 21.30
N LEU A 943 29.83 -13.25 22.42
CA LEU A 943 28.67 -13.87 23.07
C LEU A 943 27.40 -13.76 22.21
N ASN A 944 27.16 -12.62 21.54
CA ASN A 944 26.06 -12.42 20.60
C ASN A 944 26.09 -13.41 19.43
N PHE A 945 27.30 -13.73 18.96
CA PHE A 945 27.50 -14.74 17.92
C PHE A 945 27.53 -16.17 18.45
N ASN A 946 27.32 -16.38 19.75
CA ASN A 946 27.47 -17.66 20.44
C ASN A 946 28.83 -18.32 20.18
N HIS A 947 29.92 -17.54 20.30
CA HIS A 947 31.28 -18.01 20.10
C HIS A 947 32.03 -18.09 21.44
N VAL A 948 31.96 -19.26 22.08
CA VAL A 948 32.57 -19.51 23.40
C VAL A 948 33.97 -20.09 23.23
N VAL A 949 35.00 -19.30 23.55
CA VAL A 949 36.42 -19.68 23.43
C VAL A 949 37.22 -19.23 24.65
N PRO A 950 38.42 -19.81 24.92
CA PRO A 950 39.25 -19.43 26.07
C PRO A 950 39.61 -17.93 26.13
N SER A 951 39.62 -17.24 24.99
CA SER A 951 39.78 -15.79 24.93
C SER A 951 38.73 -15.02 25.74
N LEU A 952 37.50 -15.53 25.88
CA LEU A 952 36.46 -14.91 26.72
C LEU A 952 36.84 -14.94 28.21
N GLU A 953 37.38 -16.05 28.69
CA GLU A 953 37.76 -16.19 30.10
C GLU A 953 38.87 -15.19 30.46
N LYS A 954 39.83 -14.99 29.56
CA LYS A 954 40.88 -13.97 29.71
C LYS A 954 40.31 -12.55 29.73
N ALA A 955 39.39 -12.24 28.82
CA ALA A 955 38.73 -10.93 28.75
C ALA A 955 37.89 -10.65 30.00
N VAL A 956 37.14 -11.64 30.48
CA VAL A 956 36.36 -11.54 31.73
C VAL A 956 37.27 -11.38 32.94
N THR A 957 38.40 -12.10 32.98
CA THR A 957 39.38 -11.95 34.06
C THR A 957 39.94 -10.52 34.08
N PHE A 958 40.30 -9.98 32.93
CA PHE A 958 40.75 -8.60 32.79
C PHE A 958 39.68 -7.62 33.33
N LEU A 959 38.43 -7.73 32.90
CA LEU A 959 37.35 -6.86 33.40
C LEU A 959 37.17 -6.97 34.92
N LEU A 960 37.27 -8.17 35.49
CA LEU A 960 37.16 -8.38 36.94
C LEU A 960 38.35 -7.82 37.72
N ASP A 961 39.54 -7.77 37.12
CA ASP A 961 40.76 -7.28 37.75
C ASP A 961 40.93 -5.75 37.62
N THR A 962 40.28 -5.13 36.63
CA THR A 962 40.30 -3.69 36.40
C THR A 962 39.10 -2.94 36.99
N GLN A 963 38.11 -3.64 37.56
CA GLN A 963 36.98 -3.00 38.23
C GLN A 963 37.45 -2.11 39.40
N GLN A 964 36.95 -0.88 39.44
CA GLN A 964 37.27 0.09 40.49
C GLN A 964 36.59 -0.26 41.82
N VAL A 965 37.06 0.37 42.90
CA VAL A 965 36.57 0.10 44.27
C VAL A 965 35.09 0.44 44.42
N ASP A 966 34.63 1.50 43.74
CA ASP A 966 33.25 1.96 43.70
C ASP A 966 32.33 1.09 42.82
N GLY A 967 32.88 0.09 42.13
CA GLY A 967 32.12 -0.81 41.24
C GLY A 967 32.10 -0.41 39.77
N SER A 968 32.63 0.77 39.43
CA SER A 968 32.69 1.27 38.05
C SER A 968 33.88 0.72 37.26
N TRP A 969 33.87 0.98 35.95
CA TRP A 969 35.06 0.91 35.10
C TRP A 969 35.46 2.30 34.60
N GLN A 970 36.67 2.40 34.04
CA GLN A 970 37.23 3.67 33.58
C GLN A 970 36.29 4.37 32.61
N ARG A 971 36.22 5.69 32.73
CA ARG A 971 35.49 6.54 31.78
C ARG A 971 36.24 6.58 30.45
N ILE A 972 35.64 6.01 29.41
CA ILE A 972 36.23 5.88 28.07
C ILE A 972 35.26 6.45 27.02
N PRO A 973 35.73 7.24 26.04
CA PRO A 973 34.91 7.71 24.93
C PRO A 973 34.49 6.57 24.00
N MET A 974 33.28 6.63 23.46
CA MET A 974 32.72 5.62 22.55
C MET A 974 32.39 6.20 21.16
N TYR A 975 31.93 7.44 21.13
CA TYR A 975 31.45 8.11 19.93
C TYR A 975 31.80 9.60 19.98
N GLY A 976 31.85 10.25 18.83
CA GLY A 976 32.29 11.63 18.70
C GLY A 976 31.55 12.43 17.63
N GLY A 977 31.59 13.75 17.77
CA GLY A 977 31.04 14.68 16.78
C GLY A 977 32.02 14.90 15.62
N GLN A 978 31.55 14.71 14.38
CA GLN A 978 32.39 14.87 13.18
C GLN A 978 33.02 16.26 13.02
N LEU A 979 32.31 17.31 13.44
CA LEU A 979 32.68 18.70 13.17
C LEU A 979 33.18 19.46 14.41
N ASP A 980 32.83 19.04 15.62
CA ASP A 980 33.32 19.66 16.87
C ASP A 980 34.43 18.85 17.56
N GLN A 981 34.77 17.67 17.02
CA GLN A 981 35.82 16.75 17.51
C GLN A 981 35.69 16.39 18.99
N ARG A 982 34.51 16.56 19.58
CA ARG A 982 34.24 16.14 20.95
C ARG A 982 34.04 14.65 20.97
N LEU A 983 34.69 13.98 21.92
CA LEU A 983 34.50 12.57 22.18
C LEU A 983 33.63 12.40 23.43
N PHE A 984 32.56 11.62 23.29
CA PHE A 984 31.53 11.38 24.27
C PHE A 984 31.65 9.97 24.85
N GLY A 985 31.46 9.87 26.17
CA GLY A 985 31.43 8.62 26.92
C GLY A 985 30.95 8.87 28.35
N SER A 986 31.03 7.87 29.22
CA SER A 986 30.92 8.06 30.66
C SER A 986 31.38 6.80 31.39
N ALA A 987 31.70 6.93 32.68
CA ALA A 987 31.95 5.77 33.54
C ALA A 987 30.70 4.88 33.60
N ALA A 988 29.49 5.47 33.64
CA ALA A 988 28.23 4.74 33.61
C ALA A 988 28.02 3.94 32.31
N LEU A 989 28.33 4.53 31.15
CA LEU A 989 28.22 3.85 29.86
C LEU A 989 29.17 2.65 29.78
N THR A 990 30.44 2.85 30.14
CA THR A 990 31.46 1.78 30.15
C THR A 990 31.07 0.67 31.11
N THR A 991 30.61 1.04 32.31
CA THR A 991 30.12 0.10 33.33
C THR A 991 28.92 -0.69 32.82
N GLY A 992 27.98 -0.05 32.13
CA GLY A 992 26.85 -0.72 31.49
C GLY A 992 27.28 -1.85 30.56
N PHE A 993 28.22 -1.59 29.63
CA PHE A 993 28.74 -2.63 28.73
C PHE A 993 29.51 -3.73 29.47
N CYS A 994 30.32 -3.39 30.48
CA CYS A 994 31.03 -4.39 31.28
C CYS A 994 30.04 -5.31 32.02
N VAL A 995 28.96 -4.75 32.56
CA VAL A 995 27.89 -5.52 33.20
C VAL A 995 27.18 -6.42 32.19
N GLU A 996 26.89 -5.95 30.97
CA GLU A 996 26.33 -6.80 29.91
C GLU A 996 27.25 -8.01 29.65
N ALA A 997 28.55 -7.76 29.46
CA ALA A 997 29.54 -8.80 29.18
C ALA A 997 29.60 -9.85 30.31
N LEU A 998 29.70 -9.41 31.56
CA LEU A 998 29.77 -10.29 32.73
C LEU A 998 28.47 -11.07 32.95
N ALA A 999 27.31 -10.39 32.87
CA ALA A 999 26.01 -11.02 33.04
C ALA A 999 25.77 -12.12 32.01
N ARG A 1000 26.16 -11.87 30.77
CA ARG A 1000 26.00 -12.83 29.67
C ARG A 1000 27.01 -13.96 29.73
N TYR A 1001 28.26 -13.69 30.09
CA TYR A 1001 29.26 -14.74 30.29
C TYR A 1001 28.82 -15.71 31.41
N ARG A 1002 28.21 -15.19 32.48
CA ARG A 1002 27.69 -15.99 33.59
C ARG A 1002 26.60 -16.98 33.17
N LEU A 1003 25.82 -16.69 32.13
CA LEU A 1003 24.82 -17.62 31.60
C LEU A 1003 25.45 -18.95 31.10
N LEU A 1004 26.76 -18.96 30.80
CA LEU A 1004 27.50 -20.14 30.38
C LEU A 1004 27.82 -21.13 31.54
N ASP A 1005 27.65 -20.71 32.79
CA ASP A 1005 27.94 -21.53 33.98
C ASP A 1005 26.72 -22.27 34.55
N ILE A 1006 25.54 -22.11 33.94
CA ILE A 1006 24.33 -22.83 34.35
C ILE A 1006 24.51 -24.33 33.97
N PRO A 1007 24.45 -25.28 34.93
CA PRO A 1007 24.65 -26.70 34.65
C PRO A 1007 23.68 -27.20 33.58
N GLY A 1008 24.21 -27.81 32.51
CA GLY A 1008 23.43 -28.28 31.37
C GLY A 1008 23.47 -27.38 30.14
N TYR A 1009 23.81 -26.10 30.27
CA TYR A 1009 23.96 -25.20 29.10
C TYR A 1009 25.19 -25.59 28.28
N ARG A 1010 26.33 -25.81 28.95
CA ARG A 1010 27.60 -26.22 28.31
C ARG A 1010 27.53 -27.60 27.63
N GLN A 1011 26.76 -28.56 28.16
CA GLN A 1011 26.61 -29.91 27.59
C GLN A 1011 25.51 -30.02 26.52
N GLN A 1012 24.39 -29.31 26.67
CA GLN A 1012 23.38 -29.23 25.60
C GLN A 1012 23.89 -28.42 24.41
N GLU A 1013 24.72 -27.40 24.66
CA GLU A 1013 25.37 -26.65 23.59
C GLU A 1013 26.58 -27.37 23.01
N GLU A 1014 27.44 -28.07 23.76
CA GLU A 1014 28.53 -28.87 23.15
C GLU A 1014 28.00 -30.00 22.27
N VAL A 1015 26.89 -30.66 22.66
CA VAL A 1015 26.23 -31.67 21.81
C VAL A 1015 25.56 -31.01 20.61
N LYS A 1016 24.86 -29.88 20.77
CA LYS A 1016 24.31 -29.11 19.65
C LYS A 1016 25.39 -28.50 18.76
N ILE A 1017 26.55 -28.13 19.29
CA ILE A 1017 27.68 -27.54 18.55
C ILE A 1017 28.44 -28.66 17.85
N GLN A 1018 28.56 -29.86 18.41
CA GLN A 1018 29.12 -31.01 17.68
C GLN A 1018 28.16 -31.53 16.61
N GLU A 1019 26.85 -31.55 16.88
CA GLU A 1019 25.83 -31.86 15.88
C GLU A 1019 25.74 -30.78 14.80
N VAL A 1020 25.78 -29.50 15.17
CA VAL A 1020 25.78 -28.37 14.23
C VAL A 1020 27.13 -28.21 13.53
N GLN A 1021 28.27 -28.59 14.12
CA GLN A 1021 29.57 -28.60 13.43
C GLN A 1021 29.72 -29.83 12.52
N ALA A 1022 29.13 -30.97 12.86
CA ALA A 1022 29.04 -32.13 11.97
C ALA A 1022 28.06 -31.86 10.82
N GLN A 1023 26.90 -31.27 11.13
CA GLN A 1023 25.90 -30.85 10.17
C GLN A 1023 26.41 -29.69 9.31
N LEU A 1024 27.10 -28.69 9.87
CA LEU A 1024 27.76 -27.62 9.10
C LEU A 1024 29.00 -28.12 8.37
N LYS A 1025 29.70 -29.19 8.78
CA LYS A 1025 30.77 -29.77 7.96
C LYS A 1025 30.20 -30.48 6.74
N VAL A 1026 29.16 -31.27 6.93
CA VAL A 1026 28.47 -31.97 5.85
C VAL A 1026 27.74 -30.98 4.95
N ASP A 1027 27.02 -30.02 5.53
CA ASP A 1027 26.33 -28.96 4.80
C ASP A 1027 27.32 -27.96 4.22
N SER A 1028 28.46 -27.63 4.84
CA SER A 1028 29.49 -26.79 4.18
C SER A 1028 30.28 -27.55 3.13
N GLU A 1029 30.47 -28.87 3.21
CA GLU A 1029 31.08 -29.64 2.12
C GLU A 1029 30.09 -29.84 0.96
N LEU A 1030 28.81 -30.08 1.26
CA LEU A 1030 27.72 -30.18 0.29
C LEU A 1030 27.41 -28.81 -0.33
N GLN A 1031 27.40 -27.75 0.46
CA GLN A 1031 27.21 -26.37 0.05
C GLN A 1031 28.50 -25.82 -0.56
N LEU A 1032 29.71 -26.30 -0.24
CA LEU A 1032 30.93 -25.96 -1.00
C LEU A 1032 30.98 -26.74 -2.32
N GLN A 1033 30.41 -27.94 -2.41
CA GLN A 1033 30.24 -28.65 -3.69
C GLN A 1033 29.15 -28.02 -4.55
N GLN A 1034 28.00 -27.69 -3.97
CA GLN A 1034 26.91 -26.96 -4.63
C GLN A 1034 27.34 -25.55 -4.95
N THR A 1035 28.01 -24.81 -4.06
CA THR A 1035 28.59 -23.49 -4.35
C THR A 1035 29.75 -23.63 -5.33
N LYS A 1036 30.53 -24.72 -5.39
CA LYS A 1036 31.50 -24.91 -6.49
C LYS A 1036 30.82 -25.21 -7.80
N GLN A 1037 29.73 -25.99 -7.82
CA GLN A 1037 28.94 -26.24 -9.03
C GLN A 1037 28.19 -25.00 -9.49
N GLU A 1038 27.54 -24.28 -8.57
CA GLU A 1038 26.86 -23.01 -8.78
C GLU A 1038 27.86 -21.88 -9.04
N LEU A 1039 29.09 -21.90 -8.53
CA LEU A 1039 30.15 -20.96 -8.89
C LEU A 1039 30.74 -21.33 -10.24
N THR A 1040 30.82 -22.60 -10.62
CA THR A 1040 31.23 -23.01 -11.98
C THR A 1040 30.12 -22.66 -12.98
N GLN A 1041 28.86 -22.86 -12.60
CA GLN A 1041 27.69 -22.51 -13.38
C GLN A 1041 27.51 -20.99 -13.43
N SER A 1042 27.62 -20.29 -12.31
CA SER A 1042 27.63 -18.82 -12.24
C SER A 1042 28.89 -18.23 -12.86
N GLN A 1043 30.04 -18.91 -12.91
CA GLN A 1043 31.21 -18.47 -13.67
C GLN A 1043 31.00 -18.70 -15.16
N SER A 1044 30.29 -19.75 -15.56
CA SER A 1044 29.90 -19.98 -16.96
C SER A 1044 28.80 -19.03 -17.40
N GLU A 1045 27.85 -18.70 -16.52
CA GLU A 1045 26.81 -17.70 -16.71
C GLU A 1045 27.40 -16.30 -16.58
N LEU A 1046 28.41 -16.06 -15.74
CA LEU A 1046 29.17 -14.79 -15.69
C LEU A 1046 30.07 -14.65 -16.91
N TYR A 1047 30.64 -15.73 -17.46
CA TYR A 1047 31.33 -15.69 -18.74
C TYR A 1047 30.35 -15.44 -19.88
N ALA A 1048 29.19 -16.09 -19.87
CA ALA A 1048 28.11 -15.84 -20.85
C ALA A 1048 27.56 -14.42 -20.71
N THR A 1049 27.35 -13.94 -19.49
CA THR A 1049 26.88 -12.58 -19.16
C THR A 1049 28.00 -11.56 -19.39
N GLN A 1050 29.29 -11.89 -19.25
CA GLN A 1050 30.41 -11.03 -19.65
C GLN A 1050 30.57 -11.02 -21.17
N THR A 1051 30.20 -12.10 -21.86
CA THR A 1051 30.15 -12.16 -23.33
C THR A 1051 28.96 -11.36 -23.84
N GLU A 1052 27.79 -11.47 -23.20
CA GLU A 1052 26.59 -10.68 -23.49
C GLU A 1052 26.73 -9.23 -23.03
N LEU A 1053 27.45 -8.95 -21.93
CA LEU A 1053 27.77 -7.60 -21.46
C LEU A 1053 28.85 -6.98 -22.31
N SER A 1054 29.83 -7.72 -22.82
CA SER A 1054 30.78 -7.20 -23.82
C SER A 1054 30.12 -7.00 -25.18
N GLN A 1055 29.14 -7.84 -25.56
CA GLN A 1055 28.26 -7.58 -26.71
C GLN A 1055 27.37 -6.36 -26.46
N SER A 1056 26.77 -6.24 -25.28
CA SER A 1056 25.90 -5.11 -24.92
C SER A 1056 26.71 -3.83 -24.73
N GLN A 1057 27.95 -3.90 -24.26
CA GLN A 1057 28.89 -2.77 -24.17
C GLN A 1057 29.42 -2.42 -25.56
N SER A 1058 29.66 -3.38 -26.44
CA SER A 1058 29.95 -3.13 -27.85
C SER A 1058 28.74 -2.49 -28.53
N GLU A 1059 27.51 -2.95 -28.27
CA GLU A 1059 26.27 -2.36 -28.79
C GLU A 1059 26.01 -0.98 -28.21
N LEU A 1060 26.29 -0.77 -26.91
CA LEU A 1060 26.20 0.53 -26.24
C LEU A 1060 27.26 1.48 -26.78
N GLN A 1061 28.48 1.00 -27.05
CA GLN A 1061 29.54 1.77 -27.69
C GLN A 1061 29.15 2.08 -29.14
N THR A 1062 28.52 1.14 -29.85
CA THR A 1062 27.97 1.38 -31.20
C THR A 1062 26.81 2.37 -31.16
N LEU A 1063 25.98 2.34 -30.11
CA LEU A 1063 24.87 3.27 -29.88
C LEU A 1063 25.37 4.65 -29.43
N GLN A 1064 26.44 4.71 -28.65
CA GLN A 1064 27.12 5.95 -28.25
C GLN A 1064 27.86 6.56 -29.44
N GLU A 1065 28.51 5.77 -30.27
CA GLU A 1065 29.09 6.20 -31.55
C GLU A 1065 28.00 6.69 -32.49
N LYS A 1066 26.86 5.98 -32.60
CA LYS A 1066 25.69 6.45 -33.36
C LYS A 1066 25.07 7.72 -32.76
N LEU A 1067 25.02 7.86 -31.45
CA LEU A 1067 24.51 9.06 -30.79
C LEU A 1067 25.47 10.24 -30.96
N THR A 1068 26.76 10.01 -30.86
CA THR A 1068 27.81 11.02 -31.10
C THR A 1068 27.82 11.40 -32.58
N GLN A 1069 27.60 10.44 -33.47
CA GLN A 1069 27.43 10.67 -34.90
C GLN A 1069 26.15 11.44 -35.18
N SER A 1070 25.00 11.09 -34.60
CA SER A 1070 23.75 11.86 -34.76
C SER A 1070 23.81 13.25 -34.11
N GLN A 1071 24.56 13.43 -33.02
CA GLN A 1071 24.82 14.74 -32.42
C GLN A 1071 25.75 15.57 -33.30
N SER A 1072 26.78 14.96 -33.88
CA SER A 1072 27.64 15.58 -34.88
C SER A 1072 26.85 15.95 -36.13
N GLU A 1073 25.99 15.06 -36.64
CA GLU A 1073 25.12 15.29 -37.81
C GLU A 1073 24.10 16.41 -37.53
N LEU A 1074 23.56 16.48 -36.30
CA LEU A 1074 22.68 17.58 -35.89
C LEU A 1074 23.45 18.90 -35.81
N GLN A 1075 24.70 18.88 -35.35
CA GLN A 1075 25.55 20.06 -35.26
C GLN A 1075 26.03 20.51 -36.66
N THR A 1076 26.34 19.58 -37.57
CA THR A 1076 26.59 19.85 -38.99
C THR A 1076 25.34 20.40 -39.66
N SER A 1077 24.17 19.80 -39.47
CA SER A 1077 22.88 20.28 -40.01
C SER A 1077 22.51 21.67 -39.49
N GLN A 1078 22.83 21.97 -38.22
CA GLN A 1078 22.64 23.30 -37.65
C GLN A 1078 23.61 24.32 -38.26
N THR A 1079 24.86 23.91 -38.54
CA THR A 1079 25.88 24.76 -39.16
C THR A 1079 25.54 25.03 -40.63
N GLU A 1080 25.11 24.01 -41.38
CA GLU A 1080 24.61 24.12 -42.75
C GLU A 1080 23.34 24.97 -42.82
N LEU A 1081 22.42 24.87 -41.86
CA LEU A 1081 21.25 25.74 -41.79
C LEU A 1081 21.62 27.21 -41.53
N ILE A 1082 22.68 27.46 -40.75
CA ILE A 1082 23.21 28.79 -40.48
C ILE A 1082 23.91 29.36 -41.72
N GLU A 1083 24.69 28.56 -42.45
CA GLU A 1083 25.30 28.95 -43.72
C GLU A 1083 24.25 29.15 -44.83
N LEU A 1084 23.25 28.28 -44.93
CA LEU A 1084 22.16 28.43 -45.89
C LEU A 1084 21.36 29.72 -45.61
N LYS A 1085 21.10 30.04 -44.34
CA LYS A 1085 20.46 31.30 -43.94
C LYS A 1085 21.31 32.53 -44.26
N SER A 1086 22.63 32.46 -44.09
CA SER A 1086 23.53 33.57 -44.41
C SER A 1086 23.65 33.78 -45.92
N TYR A 1087 23.63 32.69 -46.70
CA TYR A 1087 23.67 32.72 -48.17
C TYR A 1087 22.34 33.19 -48.79
N LEU A 1088 21.21 32.77 -48.23
CA LEU A 1088 19.85 33.24 -48.58
C LEU A 1088 19.65 34.74 -48.29
N GLN A 1089 20.38 35.29 -47.30
CA GLN A 1089 20.38 36.72 -47.03
C GLN A 1089 21.16 37.53 -48.08
N GLN A 1090 22.08 36.89 -48.82
CA GLN A 1090 22.96 37.56 -49.79
C GLN A 1090 22.56 37.38 -51.26
N THR A 1091 21.73 36.39 -51.61
CA THR A 1091 21.38 36.12 -53.01
C THR A 1091 19.87 36.14 -53.26
N GLN A 1092 19.45 36.95 -54.22
CA GLN A 1092 18.05 37.20 -54.54
C GLN A 1092 17.40 35.98 -55.21
N GLY A 1093 16.65 35.19 -54.43
CA GLY A 1093 15.62 34.26 -54.93
C GLY A 1093 16.08 32.88 -55.40
N GLU A 1094 15.19 32.18 -56.11
CA GLU A 1094 15.29 30.76 -56.47
C GLU A 1094 16.58 30.38 -57.23
N GLU A 1095 17.18 31.30 -58.00
CA GLU A 1095 18.45 31.04 -58.72
C GLU A 1095 19.67 30.87 -57.79
N GLY A 1096 19.72 31.59 -56.67
CA GLY A 1096 20.81 31.45 -55.70
C GLY A 1096 20.81 30.07 -55.03
N ILE A 1097 19.61 29.56 -54.73
CA ILE A 1097 19.39 28.24 -54.15
C ILE A 1097 19.75 27.15 -55.18
N MET A 1098 19.36 27.32 -56.45
CA MET A 1098 19.74 26.37 -57.51
C MET A 1098 21.25 26.37 -57.80
N SER A 1099 21.91 27.53 -57.70
CA SER A 1099 23.38 27.60 -57.83
C SER A 1099 24.08 26.86 -56.69
N TYR A 1100 23.57 26.97 -55.46
CA TYR A 1100 24.07 26.21 -54.31
C TYR A 1100 23.95 24.70 -54.57
N TYR A 1101 22.75 24.21 -54.92
CA TYR A 1101 22.55 22.78 -55.14
C TYR A 1101 23.36 22.24 -56.32
N ARG A 1102 23.46 22.97 -57.44
CA ARG A 1102 24.32 22.56 -58.58
C ARG A 1102 25.79 22.44 -58.20
N SER A 1103 26.32 23.36 -57.40
CA SER A 1103 27.70 23.28 -56.91
C SER A 1103 27.93 22.06 -56.01
N HIS A 1104 26.96 21.73 -55.16
CA HIS A 1104 27.07 20.60 -54.23
C HIS A 1104 26.86 19.26 -54.94
N ILE A 1105 25.95 19.20 -55.91
CA ILE A 1105 25.80 18.05 -56.83
C ILE A 1105 27.10 17.81 -57.60
N ALA A 1106 27.73 18.86 -58.13
CA ALA A 1106 29.02 18.72 -58.83
C ALA A 1106 30.14 18.19 -57.91
N SER A 1107 30.06 18.50 -56.62
CA SER A 1107 31.04 18.05 -55.62
C SER A 1107 30.77 16.62 -55.13
N ASN A 1108 29.49 16.23 -55.03
CA ASN A 1108 29.04 14.92 -54.54
C ASN A 1108 27.99 14.32 -55.50
N PRO A 1109 28.40 13.90 -56.72
CA PRO A 1109 27.46 13.51 -57.76
C PRO A 1109 26.72 12.20 -57.49
N ASP A 1110 27.14 11.39 -56.51
CA ASP A 1110 26.45 10.16 -56.10
C ASP A 1110 25.35 10.39 -55.03
N ASP A 1111 25.27 11.58 -54.43
CA ASP A 1111 24.27 11.86 -53.41
C ASP A 1111 22.91 12.23 -54.04
N ILE A 1112 22.05 11.21 -54.17
CA ILE A 1112 20.70 11.32 -54.74
C ILE A 1112 19.78 12.30 -53.98
N GLN A 1113 20.03 12.57 -52.68
CA GLN A 1113 19.18 13.50 -51.93
C GLN A 1113 19.34 14.94 -52.43
N LEU A 1114 20.57 15.35 -52.79
CA LEU A 1114 20.85 16.69 -53.29
C LEU A 1114 20.05 16.99 -54.56
N TYR A 1115 19.92 16.00 -55.46
CA TYR A 1115 19.12 16.13 -56.67
C TYR A 1115 17.62 16.25 -56.36
N HIS A 1116 17.08 15.44 -55.43
CA HIS A 1116 15.66 15.56 -55.06
C HIS A 1116 15.33 16.90 -54.40
N GLN A 1117 16.25 17.45 -53.60
CA GLN A 1117 16.11 18.78 -53.02
C GLN A 1117 16.15 19.86 -54.11
N ALA A 1118 17.09 19.77 -55.06
CA ALA A 1118 17.14 20.67 -56.21
C ALA A 1118 15.85 20.62 -57.05
N LEU A 1119 15.31 19.42 -57.30
CA LEU A 1119 14.06 19.21 -58.02
C LEU A 1119 12.82 19.62 -57.22
N THR A 1120 12.92 19.82 -55.91
CA THR A 1120 11.83 20.44 -55.14
C THR A 1120 11.73 21.95 -55.45
N ILE A 1121 12.88 22.58 -55.72
CA ILE A 1121 12.95 24.00 -56.06
C ILE A 1121 12.62 24.23 -57.53
N LYS A 1122 13.19 23.42 -58.43
CA LYS A 1122 12.90 23.49 -59.87
C LYS A 1122 12.53 22.10 -60.43
N PRO A 1123 11.25 21.70 -60.28
CA PRO A 1123 10.79 20.35 -60.65
C PRO A 1123 10.88 20.02 -62.15
N ASP A 1124 10.95 21.03 -63.01
CA ASP A 1124 10.98 20.92 -64.47
C ASP A 1124 12.40 20.99 -65.07
N ASP A 1125 13.45 20.97 -64.23
CA ASP A 1125 14.84 21.01 -64.69
C ASP A 1125 15.29 19.62 -65.19
N ALA A 1126 15.14 19.40 -66.50
CA ALA A 1126 15.48 18.12 -67.13
C ALA A 1126 16.97 17.75 -67.03
N GLU A 1127 17.87 18.73 -66.89
CA GLU A 1127 19.30 18.47 -66.70
C GLU A 1127 19.56 17.83 -65.34
N ILE A 1128 18.89 18.31 -64.29
CA ILE A 1128 18.98 17.71 -62.95
C ILE A 1128 18.31 16.33 -62.91
N HIS A 1129 17.20 16.13 -63.63
CA HIS A 1129 16.62 14.78 -63.78
C HIS A 1129 17.55 13.83 -64.53
N LEU A 1130 18.22 14.27 -65.60
CA LEU A 1130 19.22 13.48 -66.33
C LEU A 1130 20.36 13.05 -65.40
N GLN A 1131 20.95 14.00 -64.67
CA GLN A 1131 22.06 13.71 -63.75
C GLN A 1131 21.64 12.83 -62.56
N LEU A 1132 20.40 12.99 -62.06
CA LEU A 1132 19.83 12.08 -61.06
C LEU A 1132 19.68 10.65 -61.61
N GLY A 1133 19.19 10.51 -62.85
CA GLY A 1133 19.15 9.23 -63.54
C GLY A 1133 20.54 8.58 -63.59
N ASP A 1134 21.57 9.34 -63.95
CA ASP A 1134 22.96 8.84 -64.03
C ASP A 1134 23.50 8.43 -62.66
N ALA A 1135 23.17 9.17 -61.60
CA ALA A 1135 23.51 8.81 -60.23
C ALA A 1135 22.83 7.50 -59.81
N LEU A 1136 21.56 7.31 -60.16
CA LEU A 1136 20.82 6.08 -59.88
C LEU A 1136 21.38 4.88 -60.67
N VAL A 1137 21.80 5.08 -61.92
CA VAL A 1137 22.49 4.04 -62.72
C VAL A 1137 23.81 3.62 -62.07
N ARG A 1138 24.63 4.58 -61.60
CA ARG A 1138 25.88 4.28 -60.87
C ARG A 1138 25.64 3.46 -59.60
N GLN A 1139 24.48 3.63 -58.97
CA GLN A 1139 24.05 2.85 -57.81
C GLN A 1139 23.32 1.53 -58.18
N ASN A 1140 23.32 1.12 -59.46
CA ASN A 1140 22.59 -0.04 -59.97
C ASN A 1140 21.06 -0.02 -59.73
N ARG A 1141 20.47 1.17 -59.54
CA ARG A 1141 19.02 1.38 -59.36
C ARG A 1141 18.34 1.65 -60.70
N PHE A 1142 18.42 0.69 -61.62
CA PHE A 1142 18.01 0.87 -63.01
C PHE A 1142 16.52 1.21 -63.18
N CYS A 1143 15.61 0.60 -62.40
CA CYS A 1143 14.18 0.91 -62.46
C CYS A 1143 13.87 2.37 -62.10
N ASP A 1144 14.52 2.90 -61.08
CA ASP A 1144 14.32 4.29 -60.64
C ASP A 1144 14.93 5.26 -61.64
N ALA A 1145 16.11 4.93 -62.18
CA ALA A 1145 16.74 5.72 -63.24
C ALA A 1145 15.85 5.81 -64.49
N ILE A 1146 15.25 4.69 -64.92
CA ILE A 1146 14.31 4.64 -66.05
C ILE A 1146 13.14 5.62 -65.84
N ALA A 1147 12.52 5.62 -64.65
CA ALA A 1147 11.42 6.53 -64.33
C ALA A 1147 11.86 7.99 -64.34
N THR A 1148 13.05 8.29 -63.81
CA THR A 1148 13.61 9.65 -63.81
C THR A 1148 13.92 10.14 -65.23
N TYR A 1149 14.54 9.31 -66.09
CA TYR A 1149 14.78 9.69 -67.49
C TYR A 1149 13.49 9.87 -68.28
N GLN A 1150 12.48 9.02 -68.05
CA GLN A 1150 11.15 9.20 -68.64
C GLN A 1150 10.52 10.53 -68.21
N THR A 1151 10.73 10.94 -66.97
CA THR A 1151 10.29 12.25 -66.46
C THR A 1151 11.05 13.39 -67.14
N ALA A 1152 12.38 13.26 -67.29
CA ALA A 1152 13.19 14.23 -68.01
C ALA A 1152 12.75 14.39 -69.49
N LEU A 1153 12.33 13.30 -70.13
CA LEU A 1153 11.76 13.31 -71.48
C LEU A 1153 10.38 13.96 -71.58
N GLN A 1154 9.60 14.04 -70.49
CA GLN A 1154 8.36 14.82 -70.51
C GLN A 1154 8.64 16.31 -70.71
N PHE A 1155 9.75 16.80 -70.15
CA PHE A 1155 10.16 18.19 -70.27
C PHE A 1155 10.96 18.46 -71.55
N HIS A 1156 11.86 17.55 -71.93
CA HIS A 1156 12.69 17.67 -73.15
C HIS A 1156 12.59 16.42 -74.05
N PRO A 1157 11.45 16.22 -74.74
CA PRO A 1157 11.14 14.99 -75.48
C PRO A 1157 12.03 14.71 -76.70
N ASN A 1158 12.73 15.74 -77.19
CA ASN A 1158 13.63 15.65 -78.35
C ASN A 1158 15.11 15.70 -77.95
N ASN A 1159 15.46 15.50 -76.67
CA ASN A 1159 16.86 15.41 -76.25
C ASN A 1159 17.39 13.99 -76.50
N PHE A 1160 18.31 13.84 -77.45
CA PHE A 1160 18.86 12.54 -77.82
C PHE A 1160 19.69 11.90 -76.69
N GLU A 1161 20.31 12.69 -75.81
CA GLU A 1161 21.14 12.19 -74.70
C GLU A 1161 20.27 11.50 -73.64
N ILE A 1162 19.10 12.07 -73.32
CA ILE A 1162 18.16 11.46 -72.38
C ILE A 1162 17.58 10.15 -72.96
N HIS A 1163 17.26 10.12 -74.26
CA HIS A 1163 16.84 8.87 -74.93
C HIS A 1163 17.94 7.82 -74.94
N LEU A 1164 19.21 8.23 -75.10
CA LEU A 1164 20.37 7.34 -75.05
C LEU A 1164 20.57 6.75 -73.65
N GLU A 1165 20.58 7.57 -72.60
CA GLU A 1165 20.79 7.07 -71.23
C GLU A 1165 19.59 6.22 -70.74
N LEU A 1166 18.37 6.59 -71.13
CA LEU A 1166 17.19 5.73 -70.92
C LEU A 1166 17.35 4.37 -71.61
N ALA A 1167 17.81 4.34 -72.86
CA ALA A 1167 18.00 3.10 -73.60
C ALA A 1167 19.06 2.20 -72.94
N LYS A 1168 20.17 2.77 -72.47
CA LYS A 1168 21.21 2.05 -71.71
C LYS A 1168 20.67 1.51 -70.39
N ALA A 1169 19.88 2.29 -69.65
CA ALA A 1169 19.29 1.84 -68.39
C ALA A 1169 18.29 0.68 -68.62
N LEU A 1170 17.45 0.77 -69.67
CA LEU A 1170 16.54 -0.29 -70.10
C LEU A 1170 17.28 -1.55 -70.55
N GLU A 1171 18.41 -1.39 -71.24
CA GLU A 1171 19.30 -2.50 -71.64
C GLU A 1171 19.86 -3.23 -70.40
N LYS A 1172 20.35 -2.48 -69.41
CA LYS A 1172 20.83 -3.06 -68.13
C LYS A 1172 19.71 -3.75 -67.35
N ASP A 1173 18.49 -3.23 -67.41
CA ASP A 1173 17.28 -3.85 -66.85
C ASP A 1173 16.69 -4.97 -67.74
N LYS A 1174 17.36 -5.30 -68.87
CA LYS A 1174 16.97 -6.35 -69.84
C LYS A 1174 15.59 -6.13 -70.50
N LYS A 1175 15.12 -4.89 -70.57
CA LYS A 1175 13.90 -4.48 -71.30
C LYS A 1175 14.22 -4.17 -72.76
N TRP A 1176 14.60 -5.21 -73.49
CA TRP A 1176 15.22 -5.08 -74.82
C TRP A 1176 14.35 -4.38 -75.86
N ASP A 1177 13.03 -4.63 -75.87
CA ASP A 1177 12.12 -3.99 -76.83
C ASP A 1177 11.99 -2.48 -76.61
N GLU A 1178 11.88 -2.05 -75.35
CA GLU A 1178 11.84 -0.63 -74.97
C GLU A 1178 13.20 0.04 -75.22
N ALA A 1179 14.31 -0.64 -74.91
CA ALA A 1179 15.66 -0.17 -75.20
C ALA A 1179 15.87 0.07 -76.70
N ILE A 1180 15.45 -0.87 -77.56
CA ILE A 1180 15.51 -0.72 -79.02
C ILE A 1180 14.72 0.51 -79.48
N ALA A 1181 13.50 0.69 -78.97
CA ALA A 1181 12.67 1.85 -79.33
C ALA A 1181 13.32 3.18 -78.92
N SER A 1182 13.90 3.24 -77.72
CA SER A 1182 14.63 4.43 -77.25
C SER A 1182 15.92 4.68 -78.05
N TYR A 1183 16.69 3.64 -78.39
CA TYR A 1183 17.86 3.78 -79.26
C TYR A 1183 17.48 4.25 -80.68
N GLN A 1184 16.40 3.72 -81.26
CA GLN A 1184 15.89 4.19 -82.55
C GLN A 1184 15.46 5.66 -82.48
N ARG A 1185 14.78 6.06 -81.40
CA ARG A 1185 14.40 7.46 -81.22
C ARG A 1185 15.61 8.38 -81.06
N ALA A 1186 16.64 7.97 -80.33
CA ALA A 1186 17.90 8.71 -80.23
C ALA A 1186 18.61 8.81 -81.59
N ILE A 1187 18.56 7.76 -82.43
CA ILE A 1187 19.12 7.77 -83.80
C ILE A 1187 18.35 8.72 -84.71
N GLU A 1188 17.02 8.77 -84.62
CA GLU A 1188 16.23 9.73 -85.38
C GLU A 1188 16.61 11.18 -85.02
N LEU A 1189 16.89 11.43 -83.74
CA LEU A 1189 17.28 12.74 -83.24
C LEU A 1189 18.74 13.09 -83.55
N ASN A 1190 19.64 12.10 -83.59
CA ASN A 1190 21.05 12.27 -83.93
C ASN A 1190 21.58 11.07 -84.76
N PRO A 1191 21.34 11.07 -86.09
CA PRO A 1191 21.61 9.91 -86.95
C PRO A 1191 23.09 9.67 -87.23
N ASP A 1192 23.95 10.66 -86.96
CA ASP A 1192 25.38 10.62 -87.20
C ASP A 1192 26.18 10.20 -85.95
N TYR A 1193 25.51 10.03 -84.80
CA TYR A 1193 26.17 9.55 -83.59
C TYR A 1193 26.38 8.03 -83.66
N SER A 1194 27.60 7.67 -84.07
CA SER A 1194 28.06 6.31 -84.36
C SER A 1194 27.79 5.30 -83.24
N TRP A 1195 27.90 5.70 -81.96
CA TRP A 1195 27.66 4.84 -80.80
C TRP A 1195 26.23 4.33 -80.68
N LEU A 1196 25.23 5.11 -81.11
CA LEU A 1196 23.83 4.66 -81.07
C LEU A 1196 23.60 3.48 -82.02
N HIS A 1197 24.19 3.54 -83.22
CA HIS A 1197 24.12 2.45 -84.19
C HIS A 1197 24.87 1.20 -83.69
N LYS A 1198 25.96 1.39 -82.94
CA LYS A 1198 26.66 0.29 -82.28
C LYS A 1198 25.78 -0.36 -81.21
N HIS A 1199 25.26 0.40 -80.25
CA HIS A 1199 24.44 -0.12 -79.15
C HIS A 1199 23.15 -0.80 -79.65
N LEU A 1200 22.49 -0.21 -80.66
CA LEU A 1200 21.36 -0.86 -81.32
C LEU A 1200 21.78 -2.17 -82.01
N GLY A 1201 22.96 -2.18 -82.64
CA GLY A 1201 23.54 -3.39 -83.21
C GLY A 1201 23.82 -4.48 -82.17
N ASP A 1202 24.38 -4.11 -81.01
CA ASP A 1202 24.67 -5.01 -79.89
C ASP A 1202 23.40 -5.69 -79.39
N ILE A 1203 22.35 -4.91 -79.10
CA ILE A 1203 21.07 -5.47 -78.64
C ILE A 1203 20.40 -6.35 -79.70
N LEU A 1204 20.43 -5.95 -80.98
CA LEU A 1204 19.85 -6.76 -82.06
C LEU A 1204 20.62 -8.08 -82.25
N ALA A 1205 21.95 -8.06 -82.05
CA ALA A 1205 22.78 -9.25 -82.10
C ALA A 1205 22.46 -10.21 -80.95
N ASP A 1206 22.33 -9.68 -79.73
CA ASP A 1206 21.96 -10.46 -78.54
C ASP A 1206 20.55 -11.10 -78.67
N ARG A 1207 19.65 -10.48 -79.44
CA ARG A 1207 18.33 -11.04 -79.77
C ARG A 1207 18.32 -11.99 -80.97
N GLY A 1208 19.47 -12.25 -81.59
CA GLY A 1208 19.59 -13.12 -82.77
C GLY A 1208 19.08 -12.49 -84.08
N GLN A 1209 18.79 -11.19 -84.11
CA GLN A 1209 18.39 -10.45 -85.32
C GLN A 1209 19.61 -9.98 -86.10
N LEU A 1210 20.41 -10.95 -86.57
CA LEU A 1210 21.75 -10.74 -87.12
C LEU A 1210 21.77 -9.83 -88.38
N SER A 1211 20.70 -9.82 -89.17
CA SER A 1211 20.59 -8.95 -90.35
C SER A 1211 20.44 -7.47 -89.97
N GLY A 1212 19.61 -7.17 -88.96
CA GLY A 1212 19.45 -5.85 -88.37
C GLY A 1212 20.74 -5.39 -87.71
N ALA A 1213 21.34 -6.25 -86.88
CA ALA A 1213 22.61 -5.99 -86.21
C ALA A 1213 23.74 -5.66 -87.20
N SER A 1214 23.91 -6.47 -88.25
CA SER A 1214 24.92 -6.22 -89.30
C SER A 1214 24.71 -4.87 -90.00
N SER A 1215 23.46 -4.48 -90.23
CA SER A 1215 23.14 -3.19 -90.86
C SER A 1215 23.50 -2.02 -89.95
N SER A 1216 23.13 -2.09 -88.67
CA SER A 1216 23.47 -1.08 -87.67
C SER A 1216 24.99 -0.97 -87.44
N TYR A 1217 25.70 -2.10 -87.34
CA TYR A 1217 27.17 -2.09 -87.21
C TYR A 1217 27.89 -1.53 -88.43
N ARG A 1218 27.41 -1.80 -89.65
CA ARG A 1218 27.97 -1.17 -90.86
C ARG A 1218 27.76 0.34 -90.83
N ARG A 1219 26.60 0.81 -90.38
CA ARG A 1219 26.35 2.26 -90.24
C ARG A 1219 27.27 2.88 -89.20
N ALA A 1220 27.48 2.22 -88.06
CA ALA A 1220 28.44 2.65 -87.04
C ALA A 1220 29.88 2.74 -87.61
N LEU A 1221 30.33 1.74 -88.36
CA LEU A 1221 31.66 1.74 -89.02
C LEU A 1221 31.81 2.82 -90.10
N GLN A 1222 30.75 3.09 -90.87
CA GLN A 1222 30.75 4.16 -91.87
C GLN A 1222 30.91 5.54 -91.22
N LEU A 1223 30.20 5.76 -90.10
CA LEU A 1223 30.27 7.00 -89.35
C LEU A 1223 31.60 7.14 -88.61
N GLN A 1224 32.13 6.04 -88.05
CA GLN A 1224 33.40 6.01 -87.33
C GLN A 1224 34.13 4.67 -87.53
N PRO A 1225 35.14 4.62 -88.42
CA PRO A 1225 35.83 3.37 -88.76
C PRO A 1225 36.57 2.66 -87.60
N ARG A 1226 36.79 3.34 -86.46
CA ARG A 1226 37.48 2.82 -85.25
C ARG A 1226 36.56 2.60 -84.05
N ILE A 1227 35.25 2.40 -84.26
CA ILE A 1227 34.28 2.31 -83.16
C ILE A 1227 34.17 0.92 -82.48
N PHE A 1228 34.74 -0.09 -83.11
CA PHE A 1228 34.81 -1.46 -82.59
C PHE A 1228 36.18 -1.77 -82.00
#